data_AF-A0AAV6KL86-F1
#
_entry.id   AF-A0AAV6KL86-F1
#
_cell.length_a   1.000
_cell.length_b   1.000
_cell.length_c   1.000
_cell.angle_alpha   90.00
_cell.angle_beta   90.00
_cell.angle_gamma   90.00
#
_symmetry.space_group_name_H-M   'P 1'
#
loop_
_entity.id
_entity.type
_entity.pdbx_description
1 polymer ?
#
loop_
_entity_poly.entity_id
_entity_poly.type
_entity_poly.pdbx_seq_one_letter_code
_entity_poly.pdbx_strand_id
1 'polypeptide(L)'
;MAFTDDEDMLLALAHQNYKAGNYKQALEHSNAVYERNPRRTDNLLLSGAIYYQEKGNIDLAIRYYLFAIELRPNFADAWSNLASAYMRKGRLTEAAQCCRQALALNPHLVDAHSNLGNLMKAQGLVQEEAVKLKPTFSDAYLNLGGVYKALGMPQEAIVCYQRALQSRPDYAVAFGEHNFLYCMLACNLASIYYEQGKLDMAVLHYKRAIACDAGFLEAYNNLGNALKDAGRVEEAIQCYRQCLALQPSHPQALTNLGNIYMEWNMMSAAAQCYKATLTVTTGLSAPFNNLAIIYKQQGNYTDAISCYNEVLRIDPLAADGLVNRGNTYKEISRVNEAIQDYLRAIAIRPTMAEAHANLASAYKDSGHVEAAIKSYKQALALRPDFPEATCNLLHTLQCVCEWDHRDKMFAEVEGILRRQIKMSLIPSVQPFHAIAYPLDPILALEISRKYAAHCSMIAARYLLPPFNHPSAVPIRGGGRNGRLRVGYVSSDFGNHPLSHLMGSVFGMHNRENVEVFCYALSPNDGTEWRLRIQSEAEHFVDVSSMPSDMVARMINDDQIQILINLNGYTKGARNEIFAMQPAPIQVSYMGFPGTTGASYIQYLVTDEFVSPTCFSHIYSEKLVHLPHCYFVNDYKQKNRDVLDPSCQPRRSDYGLAEDKFIFACFNQLYKMDPEIFSTWCNILRRVPNSALWLLRFPAAGEMRLRTYAALQGVQPDQIIFTDVAMKSEHIRRSSLADLFLDTPLCNAHTTGTDVLWAGLPMVTHPLDKMATRVAGSLCLATGVGEEMIADSMKEYEEKAVSLALNRSKLQDLTDRLKAARLICPLFDTARWVRNLERSYFKMWNLYCSGQHPQPFKVTENDVEFPYDRS
;
A
#
# COMPACT_ATOMS: atom_id res chain seq x y z
N MET A 1 41.79 -75.60 -29.86
CA MET A 1 42.71 -74.52 -29.49
C MET A 1 42.66 -73.29 -30.42
N ALA A 2 41.91 -73.28 -31.53
CA ALA A 2 41.86 -72.12 -32.45
C ALA A 2 40.73 -71.08 -32.19
N PHE A 3 39.72 -71.40 -31.36
CA PHE A 3 38.58 -70.49 -31.12
C PHE A 3 38.81 -69.47 -29.98
N THR A 4 39.72 -69.76 -29.05
CA THR A 4 40.00 -68.93 -27.87
C THR A 4 40.75 -67.62 -28.22
N ASP A 5 41.64 -67.64 -29.22
CA ASP A 5 42.42 -66.45 -29.62
C ASP A 5 41.58 -65.36 -30.31
N ASP A 6 40.50 -65.73 -31.02
CA ASP A 6 39.63 -64.78 -31.74
C ASP A 6 38.60 -64.10 -30.79
N GLU A 7 38.15 -64.80 -29.74
CA GLU A 7 37.27 -64.21 -28.71
C GLU A 7 37.98 -63.13 -27.87
N ASP A 8 39.23 -63.38 -27.47
CA ASP A 8 40.02 -62.44 -26.69
C ASP A 8 40.36 -61.17 -27.48
N MET A 9 40.63 -61.32 -28.78
CA MET A 9 40.82 -60.18 -29.69
C MET A 9 39.54 -59.34 -29.82
N LEU A 10 38.38 -59.96 -30.02
CA LEU A 10 37.10 -59.26 -30.13
C LEU A 10 36.72 -58.55 -28.81
N LEU A 11 36.97 -59.17 -27.66
CA LEU A 11 36.74 -58.55 -26.36
C LEU A 11 37.68 -57.36 -26.12
N ALA A 12 38.96 -57.47 -26.52
CA ALA A 12 39.90 -56.36 -26.44
C ALA A 12 39.47 -55.17 -27.32
N LEU A 13 38.97 -55.45 -28.54
CA LEU A 13 38.40 -54.43 -29.43
C LEU A 13 37.13 -53.81 -28.83
N ALA A 14 36.26 -54.61 -28.20
CA ALA A 14 35.09 -54.09 -27.50
C ALA A 14 35.48 -53.14 -26.36
N HIS A 15 36.49 -53.52 -25.55
CA HIS A 15 37.02 -52.66 -24.49
C HIS A 15 37.68 -51.38 -25.02
N GLN A 16 38.43 -51.48 -26.12
CA GLN A 16 39.07 -50.32 -26.75
C GLN A 16 38.01 -49.32 -27.25
N ASN A 17 36.98 -49.81 -27.95
CA ASN A 17 35.88 -48.98 -28.43
C ASN A 17 35.05 -48.40 -27.29
N TYR A 18 34.80 -49.16 -26.23
CA TYR A 18 34.12 -48.68 -25.03
C TYR A 18 34.91 -47.54 -24.37
N LYS A 19 36.23 -47.69 -24.22
CA LYS A 19 37.11 -46.64 -23.68
C LYS A 19 37.18 -45.41 -24.59
N ALA A 20 37.03 -45.58 -25.89
CA ALA A 20 36.98 -44.50 -26.87
C ALA A 20 35.60 -43.82 -26.98
N GLY A 21 34.58 -44.27 -26.23
CA GLY A 21 33.21 -43.73 -26.29
C GLY A 21 32.39 -44.19 -27.50
N ASN A 22 32.93 -45.10 -28.32
CA ASN A 22 32.27 -45.65 -29.51
C ASN A 22 31.35 -46.81 -29.11
N TYR A 23 30.32 -46.53 -28.32
CA TYR A 23 29.49 -47.56 -27.68
C TYR A 23 28.80 -48.50 -28.68
N LYS A 24 28.36 -47.99 -29.84
CA LYS A 24 27.74 -48.81 -30.88
C LYS A 24 28.71 -49.86 -31.46
N GLN A 25 29.95 -49.46 -31.74
CA GLN A 25 30.99 -50.38 -32.23
C GLN A 25 31.47 -51.31 -31.10
N ALA A 26 31.54 -50.82 -29.87
CA ALA A 26 31.82 -51.64 -28.69
C ALA A 26 30.74 -52.73 -28.51
N LEU A 27 29.48 -52.39 -28.75
CA LEU A 27 28.34 -53.30 -28.67
C LEU A 27 28.38 -54.35 -29.79
N GLU A 28 28.73 -53.97 -31.01
CA GLU A 28 28.88 -54.90 -32.14
C GLU A 28 29.95 -55.97 -31.84
N HIS A 29 31.12 -55.57 -31.35
CA HIS A 29 32.16 -56.52 -30.94
C HIS A 29 31.76 -57.35 -29.70
N SER A 30 31.12 -56.74 -28.71
CA SER A 30 30.64 -57.43 -27.51
C SER A 30 29.54 -58.46 -27.82
N ASN A 31 28.64 -58.17 -28.77
CA ASN A 31 27.62 -59.10 -29.24
C ASN A 31 28.25 -60.27 -30.00
N ALA A 32 29.26 -60.02 -30.84
CA ALA A 32 29.99 -61.10 -31.52
C ALA A 32 30.69 -62.05 -30.53
N VAL A 33 31.22 -61.53 -29.41
CA VAL A 33 31.74 -62.36 -28.31
C VAL A 33 30.61 -63.11 -27.59
N TYR A 34 29.46 -62.47 -27.40
CA TYR A 34 28.30 -63.07 -26.72
C TYR A 34 27.68 -64.22 -27.53
N GLU A 35 27.55 -64.08 -28.87
CA GLU A 35 27.01 -65.13 -29.75
C GLU A 35 27.87 -66.41 -29.72
N ARG A 36 29.18 -66.25 -29.59
CA ARG A 36 30.14 -67.37 -29.52
C ARG A 36 30.20 -67.98 -28.13
N ASN A 37 30.18 -67.14 -27.09
CA ASN A 37 30.25 -67.58 -25.70
C ASN A 37 29.33 -66.74 -24.80
N PRO A 38 28.04 -67.13 -24.68
CA PRO A 38 27.07 -66.38 -23.87
C PRO A 38 27.37 -66.39 -22.37
N ARG A 39 28.25 -67.28 -21.90
CA ARG A 39 28.60 -67.46 -20.48
C ARG A 39 29.87 -66.72 -20.07
N ARG A 40 30.49 -65.98 -20.98
CA ARG A 40 31.74 -65.25 -20.73
C ARG A 40 31.48 -64.02 -19.85
N THR A 41 31.80 -64.13 -18.55
CA THR A 41 31.39 -63.14 -17.54
C THR A 41 32.00 -61.75 -17.71
N ASP A 42 33.24 -61.65 -18.18
CA ASP A 42 33.92 -60.38 -18.51
C ASP A 42 33.21 -59.63 -19.68
N ASN A 43 32.77 -60.35 -20.71
CA ASN A 43 31.97 -59.77 -21.79
C ASN A 43 30.57 -59.36 -21.30
N LEU A 44 29.90 -60.16 -20.45
CA LEU A 44 28.61 -59.78 -19.85
C LEU A 44 28.69 -58.48 -19.04
N LEU A 45 29.77 -58.32 -18.26
CA LEU A 45 30.04 -57.09 -17.52
C LEU A 45 30.22 -55.90 -18.48
N LEU A 46 30.98 -56.09 -19.56
CA LEU A 46 31.19 -55.07 -20.58
C LEU A 46 29.90 -54.73 -21.35
N SER A 47 29.09 -55.71 -21.76
CA SER A 47 27.79 -55.50 -22.40
C SER A 47 26.85 -54.72 -21.48
N GLY A 48 26.80 -55.06 -20.19
CA GLY A 48 26.03 -54.32 -19.19
C GLY A 48 26.51 -52.86 -19.07
N ALA A 49 27.83 -52.62 -19.09
CA ALA A 49 28.42 -51.29 -19.06
C ALA A 49 28.09 -50.49 -20.33
N ILE A 50 28.14 -51.13 -21.50
CA ILE A 50 27.76 -50.51 -22.78
C ILE A 50 26.28 -50.11 -22.76
N TYR A 51 25.35 -50.99 -22.35
CA TYR A 51 23.92 -50.64 -22.25
C TYR A 51 23.60 -49.62 -21.16
N TYR A 52 24.43 -49.53 -20.11
CA TYR A 52 24.32 -48.48 -19.11
C TYR A 52 24.66 -47.10 -19.70
N GLN A 53 25.62 -47.04 -20.63
CA GLN A 53 26.07 -45.81 -21.29
C GLN A 53 25.23 -45.47 -22.55
N GLU A 54 25.02 -46.42 -23.46
CA GLU A 54 24.33 -46.24 -24.74
C GLU A 54 22.80 -46.28 -24.56
N LYS A 55 22.11 -45.18 -24.90
CA LYS A 55 20.64 -45.01 -24.82
C LYS A 55 20.01 -45.16 -23.42
N GLY A 56 20.79 -45.37 -22.37
CA GLY A 56 20.28 -45.47 -21.00
C GLY A 56 19.31 -46.63 -20.79
N ASN A 57 19.49 -47.75 -21.49
CA ASN A 57 18.66 -48.94 -21.31
C ASN A 57 19.07 -49.70 -20.02
N ILE A 58 18.79 -49.07 -18.88
CA ILE A 58 19.21 -49.53 -17.55
C ILE A 58 18.62 -50.90 -17.23
N ASP A 59 17.42 -51.22 -17.71
CA ASP A 59 16.80 -52.54 -17.51
C ASP A 59 17.63 -53.66 -18.16
N LEU A 60 18.15 -53.40 -19.36
CA LEU A 60 18.97 -54.37 -20.06
C LEU A 60 20.36 -54.47 -19.42
N ALA A 61 20.94 -53.36 -18.97
CA ALA A 61 22.18 -53.36 -18.19
C ALA A 61 22.04 -54.21 -16.90
N ILE A 62 20.95 -54.03 -16.15
CA ILE A 62 20.64 -54.83 -14.95
C ILE A 62 20.57 -56.32 -15.29
N ARG A 63 19.92 -56.70 -16.40
CA ARG A 63 19.84 -58.12 -16.82
C ARG A 63 21.22 -58.72 -17.08
N TYR A 64 22.08 -58.01 -17.80
CA TYR A 64 23.45 -58.49 -18.07
C TYR A 64 24.29 -58.60 -16.79
N TYR A 65 24.19 -57.64 -15.87
CA TYR A 65 24.89 -57.72 -14.57
C TYR A 65 24.38 -58.86 -13.70
N LEU A 66 23.05 -59.06 -13.60
CA LEU A 66 22.48 -60.19 -12.86
C LEU A 66 22.91 -61.53 -13.47
N PHE A 67 22.95 -61.64 -14.79
CA PHE A 67 23.41 -62.87 -15.45
C PHE A 67 24.90 -63.13 -15.23
N ALA A 68 25.74 -62.07 -15.23
CA ALA A 68 27.15 -62.19 -14.88
C ALA A 68 27.35 -62.66 -13.42
N ILE A 69 26.53 -62.16 -12.49
CA ILE A 69 26.54 -62.55 -11.06
C ILE A 69 26.04 -63.98 -10.87
N GLU A 70 25.01 -64.42 -11.60
CA GLU A 70 24.50 -65.80 -11.54
C GLU A 70 25.58 -66.80 -11.95
N LEU A 71 26.33 -66.50 -13.01
CA LEU A 71 27.43 -67.35 -13.49
C LEU A 71 28.69 -67.26 -12.61
N ARG A 72 28.94 -66.11 -11.98
CA ARG A 72 30.08 -65.88 -11.09
C ARG A 72 29.65 -65.03 -9.87
N PRO A 73 29.17 -65.67 -8.79
CA PRO A 73 28.68 -64.94 -7.60
C PRO A 73 29.73 -64.08 -6.92
N ASN A 74 31.01 -64.44 -7.02
CA ASN A 74 32.15 -63.70 -6.45
C ASN A 74 32.68 -62.58 -7.36
N PHE A 75 31.87 -62.07 -8.30
CA PHE A 75 32.29 -61.04 -9.25
C PHE A 75 32.02 -59.62 -8.72
N ALA A 76 32.98 -59.08 -7.95
CA ALA A 76 32.83 -57.81 -7.25
C ALA A 76 32.45 -56.62 -8.18
N ASP A 77 33.05 -56.53 -9.37
CA ASP A 77 32.77 -55.44 -10.32
C ASP A 77 31.33 -55.49 -10.86
N ALA A 78 30.76 -56.68 -11.05
CA ALA A 78 29.37 -56.85 -11.47
C ALA A 78 28.39 -56.39 -10.39
N TRP A 79 28.67 -56.70 -9.11
CA TRP A 79 27.90 -56.19 -7.98
C TRP A 79 27.97 -54.66 -7.85
N SER A 80 29.15 -54.07 -8.07
CA SER A 80 29.33 -52.61 -8.06
C SER A 80 28.56 -51.92 -9.19
N ASN A 81 28.66 -52.44 -10.43
CA ASN A 81 27.96 -51.89 -11.58
C ASN A 81 26.44 -52.07 -11.48
N LEU A 82 25.98 -53.19 -10.89
CA LEU A 82 24.56 -53.40 -10.57
C LEU A 82 24.06 -52.37 -9.55
N ALA A 83 24.87 -52.03 -8.53
CA ALA A 83 24.52 -50.99 -7.58
C ALA A 83 24.31 -49.63 -8.28
N SER A 84 25.22 -49.24 -9.18
CA SER A 84 25.08 -48.00 -9.98
C SER A 84 23.84 -48.01 -10.87
N ALA A 85 23.45 -49.17 -11.40
CA ALA A 85 22.21 -49.33 -12.17
C ALA A 85 20.94 -49.19 -11.31
N TYR A 86 20.93 -49.78 -10.11
CA TYR A 86 19.81 -49.62 -9.17
C TYR A 86 19.69 -48.20 -8.62
N MET A 87 20.80 -47.51 -8.37
CA MET A 87 20.79 -46.09 -8.01
C MET A 87 20.09 -45.25 -9.07
N ARG A 88 20.42 -45.47 -10.35
CA ARG A 88 19.82 -44.74 -11.48
C ARG A 88 18.32 -45.03 -11.67
N LYS A 89 17.85 -46.19 -11.18
CA LYS A 89 16.43 -46.58 -11.13
C LYS A 89 15.69 -46.13 -9.87
N GLY A 90 16.36 -45.45 -8.92
CA GLY A 90 15.78 -45.04 -7.64
C GLY A 90 15.60 -46.19 -6.62
N ARG A 91 16.16 -47.37 -6.89
CA ARG A 91 16.10 -48.56 -6.02
C ARG A 91 17.24 -48.53 -5.00
N LEU A 92 17.16 -47.60 -4.05
CA LEU A 92 18.26 -47.24 -3.16
C LEU A 92 18.63 -48.34 -2.16
N THR A 93 17.65 -49.11 -1.69
CA THR A 93 17.87 -50.22 -0.74
C THR A 93 18.62 -51.37 -1.40
N GLU A 94 18.22 -51.76 -2.61
CA GLU A 94 18.91 -52.81 -3.38
C GLU A 94 20.30 -52.34 -3.83
N ALA A 95 20.46 -51.07 -4.19
CA ALA A 95 21.78 -50.51 -4.50
C ALA A 95 22.75 -50.61 -3.32
N ALA A 96 22.30 -50.25 -2.10
CA ALA A 96 23.13 -50.32 -0.91
C ALA A 96 23.53 -51.77 -0.57
N GLN A 97 22.62 -52.74 -0.75
CA GLN A 97 22.93 -54.16 -0.59
C GLN A 97 23.99 -54.63 -1.59
N CYS A 98 23.85 -54.23 -2.87
CA CYS A 98 24.82 -54.57 -3.91
C CYS A 98 26.21 -53.97 -3.62
N CYS A 99 26.30 -52.72 -3.15
CA CYS A 99 27.58 -52.13 -2.72
C CYS A 99 28.22 -52.91 -1.57
N ARG A 100 27.45 -53.29 -0.54
CA ARG A 100 27.97 -54.08 0.59
C ARG A 100 28.48 -55.44 0.14
N GLN A 101 27.76 -56.09 -0.79
CA GLN A 101 28.17 -57.37 -1.35
C GLN A 101 29.45 -57.23 -2.19
N ALA A 102 29.57 -56.17 -3.01
CA ALA A 102 30.78 -55.88 -3.77
C ALA A 102 31.99 -55.66 -2.83
N LEU A 103 31.81 -54.94 -1.73
CA LEU A 103 32.86 -54.66 -0.74
C LEU A 103 33.20 -55.88 0.14
N ALA A 104 32.25 -56.78 0.40
CA ALA A 104 32.52 -58.05 1.07
C ALA A 104 33.41 -58.96 0.22
N LEU A 105 33.27 -58.89 -1.10
CA LEU A 105 34.07 -59.66 -2.07
C LEU A 105 35.42 -58.99 -2.37
N ASN A 106 35.46 -57.66 -2.47
CA ASN A 106 36.67 -56.87 -2.70
C ASN A 106 36.63 -55.56 -1.87
N PRO A 107 37.29 -55.52 -0.70
CA PRO A 107 37.35 -54.33 0.15
C PRO A 107 38.08 -53.12 -0.46
N HIS A 108 38.81 -53.29 -1.57
CA HIS A 108 39.57 -52.22 -2.21
C HIS A 108 38.84 -51.59 -3.40
N LEU A 109 37.56 -51.92 -3.61
CA LEU A 109 36.78 -51.42 -4.73
C LEU A 109 36.30 -49.98 -4.50
N VAL A 110 37.03 -49.02 -5.07
CA VAL A 110 36.85 -47.58 -4.86
C VAL A 110 35.45 -47.08 -5.26
N ASP A 111 34.92 -47.55 -6.40
CA ASP A 111 33.61 -47.14 -6.90
C ASP A 111 32.47 -47.58 -5.98
N ALA A 112 32.57 -48.78 -5.41
CA ALA A 112 31.59 -49.30 -4.44
C ALA A 112 31.60 -48.51 -3.12
N HIS A 113 32.79 -48.12 -2.63
CA HIS A 113 32.90 -47.23 -1.48
C HIS A 113 32.31 -45.83 -1.75
N SER A 114 32.52 -45.26 -2.94
CA SER A 114 31.97 -43.95 -3.30
C SER A 114 30.45 -43.98 -3.42
N ASN A 115 29.91 -45.00 -4.09
CA ASN A 115 28.46 -45.18 -4.25
C ASN A 115 27.78 -45.47 -2.92
N LEU A 116 28.39 -46.28 -2.04
CA LEU A 116 27.87 -46.53 -0.70
C LEU A 116 27.85 -45.26 0.16
N GLY A 117 28.91 -44.45 0.12
CA GLY A 117 28.97 -43.16 0.81
C GLY A 117 27.86 -42.20 0.36
N ASN A 118 27.59 -42.13 -0.96
CA ASN A 118 26.48 -41.32 -1.48
C ASN A 118 25.10 -41.83 -1.02
N LEU A 119 24.90 -43.15 -0.98
CA LEU A 119 23.66 -43.76 -0.47
C LEU A 119 23.46 -43.55 1.04
N MET A 120 24.54 -43.49 1.79
CA MET A 120 24.55 -43.21 3.23
C MET A 120 24.28 -41.74 3.59
N LYS A 121 24.34 -40.83 2.61
CA LYS A 121 24.01 -39.40 2.77
C LYS A 121 22.66 -39.17 3.46
N ALA A 122 21.64 -39.92 3.07
CA ALA A 122 20.29 -39.78 3.61
C ALA A 122 20.18 -40.23 5.08
N GLN A 123 21.17 -40.98 5.57
CA GLN A 123 21.24 -41.46 6.96
C GLN A 123 22.18 -40.60 7.81
N GLY A 124 22.79 -39.56 7.22
CA GLY A 124 23.73 -38.66 7.89
C GLY A 124 25.09 -39.26 8.21
N LEU A 125 25.46 -40.39 7.58
CA LEU A 125 26.74 -41.06 7.78
C LEU A 125 27.75 -40.63 6.71
N VAL A 126 29.01 -40.42 7.13
CA VAL A 126 30.12 -40.04 6.24
C VAL A 126 31.03 -41.25 6.02
N GLN A 127 31.37 -41.53 4.77
CA GLN A 127 32.31 -42.59 4.39
C GLN A 127 33.45 -42.01 3.54
N GLU A 128 34.69 -42.12 4.02
CA GLU A 128 35.88 -41.52 3.40
C GLU A 128 36.79 -42.56 2.71
N GLU A 129 36.43 -43.84 2.80
CA GLU A 129 37.27 -44.96 2.39
C GLU A 129 37.61 -44.89 0.89
N ALA A 130 36.71 -44.39 0.05
CA ALA A 130 36.98 -44.17 -1.37
C ALA A 130 38.14 -43.17 -1.62
N VAL A 131 38.17 -42.05 -0.89
CA VAL A 131 39.22 -41.04 -1.02
C VAL A 131 40.52 -41.45 -0.34
N LYS A 132 40.46 -42.31 0.68
CA LYS A 132 41.66 -42.93 1.31
C LYS A 132 42.33 -43.94 0.37
N LEU A 133 41.55 -44.77 -0.31
CA LEU A 133 42.04 -45.80 -1.23
C LEU A 133 42.58 -45.20 -2.53
N LYS A 134 41.96 -44.14 -3.05
CA LYS A 134 42.39 -43.45 -4.27
C LYS A 134 42.28 -41.92 -4.13
N PRO A 135 43.34 -41.25 -3.62
CA PRO A 135 43.36 -39.80 -3.40
C PRO A 135 43.22 -38.92 -4.65
N THR A 136 43.28 -39.49 -5.86
CA THR A 136 43.09 -38.78 -7.13
C THR A 136 41.68 -38.97 -7.72
N PHE A 137 40.77 -39.63 -7.00
CA PHE A 137 39.43 -39.96 -7.51
C PHE A 137 38.44 -38.79 -7.31
N SER A 138 38.29 -37.97 -8.34
CA SER A 138 37.49 -36.73 -8.32
C SER A 138 36.01 -36.97 -8.00
N ASP A 139 35.42 -38.06 -8.51
CA ASP A 139 34.00 -38.40 -8.29
C ASP A 139 33.71 -38.72 -6.82
N ALA A 140 34.65 -39.36 -6.11
CA ALA A 140 34.50 -39.57 -4.67
C ALA A 140 34.55 -38.28 -3.86
N TYR A 141 35.40 -37.31 -4.24
CA TYR A 141 35.41 -36.00 -3.61
C TYR A 141 34.16 -35.17 -3.92
N LEU A 142 33.57 -35.27 -5.12
CA LEU A 142 32.27 -34.65 -5.43
C LEU A 142 31.18 -35.22 -4.51
N ASN A 143 31.07 -36.54 -4.44
CA ASN A 143 30.06 -37.21 -3.63
C ASN A 143 30.24 -36.87 -2.14
N LEU A 144 31.48 -36.95 -1.63
CA LEU A 144 31.82 -36.63 -0.25
C LEU A 144 31.56 -35.15 0.10
N GLY A 145 31.90 -34.21 -0.79
CA GLY A 145 31.58 -32.80 -0.61
C GLY A 145 30.07 -32.54 -0.57
N GLY A 146 29.29 -33.27 -1.37
CA GLY A 146 27.83 -33.23 -1.36
C GLY A 146 27.22 -33.78 -0.07
N VAL A 147 27.86 -34.76 0.57
CA VAL A 147 27.50 -35.30 1.90
C VAL A 147 27.78 -34.26 2.98
N TYR A 148 29.00 -33.70 3.03
CA TYR A 148 29.34 -32.66 4.00
C TYR A 148 28.46 -31.42 3.87
N LYS A 149 28.11 -30.99 2.65
CA LYS A 149 27.16 -29.88 2.45
C LYS A 149 25.80 -30.19 3.07
N ALA A 150 25.26 -31.40 2.86
CA ALA A 150 23.97 -31.80 3.42
C ALA A 150 23.98 -31.93 4.96
N LEU A 151 25.15 -32.22 5.55
CA LEU A 151 25.36 -32.27 7.00
C LEU A 151 25.61 -30.90 7.64
N GLY A 152 25.62 -29.80 6.88
CA GLY A 152 25.93 -28.47 7.40
C GLY A 152 27.41 -28.27 7.73
N MET A 153 28.30 -29.00 7.06
CA MET A 153 29.77 -28.94 7.21
C MET A 153 30.41 -28.28 5.97
N PRO A 154 30.29 -26.95 5.80
CA PRO A 154 30.66 -26.28 4.55
C PRO A 154 32.18 -26.22 4.33
N GLN A 155 32.99 -26.24 5.38
CA GLN A 155 34.44 -26.11 5.24
C GLN A 155 35.06 -27.40 4.69
N GLU A 156 34.58 -28.55 5.17
CA GLU A 156 34.93 -29.88 4.72
C GLU A 156 34.45 -30.13 3.28
N ALA A 157 33.25 -29.63 2.95
CA ALA A 157 32.73 -29.65 1.58
C ALA A 157 33.61 -28.83 0.61
N ILE A 158 34.04 -27.62 1.00
CA ILE A 158 34.97 -26.80 0.21
C ILE A 158 36.28 -27.54 -0.05
N VAL A 159 36.88 -28.14 0.99
CA VAL A 159 38.12 -28.90 0.85
C VAL A 159 37.96 -30.06 -0.13
N CYS A 160 36.83 -30.78 -0.06
CA CYS A 160 36.53 -31.86 -0.99
C CYS A 160 36.42 -31.35 -2.43
N TYR A 161 35.62 -30.31 -2.69
CA TYR A 161 35.47 -29.77 -4.04
C TYR A 161 36.78 -29.17 -4.59
N GLN A 162 37.59 -28.50 -3.75
CA GLN A 162 38.90 -27.99 -4.16
C GLN A 162 39.88 -29.12 -4.52
N ARG A 163 39.93 -30.20 -3.72
CA ARG A 163 40.75 -31.39 -4.03
C ARG A 163 40.30 -32.08 -5.32
N ALA A 164 38.99 -32.19 -5.53
CA ALA A 164 38.42 -32.71 -6.77
C ALA A 164 38.89 -31.88 -7.99
N LEU A 165 38.83 -30.55 -7.89
CA LEU A 165 39.28 -29.63 -8.95
C LEU A 165 40.80 -29.69 -9.18
N GLN A 166 41.61 -29.84 -8.12
CA GLN A 166 43.08 -29.96 -8.23
C GLN A 166 43.52 -31.29 -8.87
N SER A 167 42.76 -32.36 -8.68
CA SER A 167 43.08 -33.69 -9.24
C SER A 167 42.93 -33.80 -10.76
N ARG A 168 42.37 -32.78 -11.44
CA ARG A 168 42.22 -32.72 -12.91
C ARG A 168 42.55 -31.33 -13.48
N PRO A 169 43.83 -30.91 -13.52
CA PRO A 169 44.21 -29.59 -14.06
C PRO A 169 44.01 -29.45 -15.58
N ASP A 170 44.19 -30.55 -16.33
CA ASP A 170 44.33 -30.53 -17.80
C ASP A 170 43.01 -30.63 -18.59
N TYR A 171 41.88 -30.83 -17.92
CA TYR A 171 40.55 -30.90 -18.58
C TYR A 171 39.96 -29.52 -18.92
N ALA A 172 40.58 -28.43 -18.47
CA ALA A 172 40.13 -27.07 -18.75
C ALA A 172 40.33 -26.61 -20.20
N VAL A 173 41.03 -27.39 -21.05
CA VAL A 173 41.49 -26.94 -22.38
C VAL A 173 41.01 -27.83 -23.55
N ALA A 174 40.37 -28.98 -23.29
CA ALA A 174 39.86 -29.86 -24.35
C ALA A 174 38.32 -29.83 -24.43
N PHE A 175 37.80 -29.21 -25.49
CA PHE A 175 36.36 -29.11 -25.79
C PHE A 175 35.72 -30.51 -25.96
N GLY A 176 34.87 -30.96 -25.01
CA GLY A 176 34.12 -32.22 -25.12
C GLY A 176 33.33 -32.63 -23.85
N GLU A 177 32.51 -33.69 -23.96
CA GLU A 177 31.50 -34.20 -22.99
C GLU A 177 32.01 -34.53 -21.57
N HIS A 178 33.32 -34.53 -21.34
CA HIS A 178 33.92 -34.76 -20.02
C HIS A 178 33.99 -33.51 -19.10
N ASN A 179 33.39 -32.38 -19.52
CA ASN A 179 33.42 -31.11 -18.79
C ASN A 179 32.35 -30.96 -17.68
N PHE A 180 31.30 -31.79 -17.72
CA PHE A 180 30.15 -31.67 -16.82
C PHE A 180 30.52 -31.78 -15.33
N LEU A 181 31.45 -32.69 -14.99
CA LEU A 181 31.91 -32.88 -13.61
C LEU A 181 32.64 -31.63 -13.07
N TYR A 182 33.46 -30.99 -13.89
CA TYR A 182 34.17 -29.78 -13.51
C TYR A 182 33.20 -28.61 -13.29
N CYS A 183 32.26 -28.40 -14.21
CA CYS A 183 31.21 -27.38 -14.09
C CYS A 183 30.40 -27.56 -12.81
N MET A 184 30.00 -28.80 -12.50
CA MET A 184 29.26 -29.14 -11.30
C MET A 184 30.06 -28.86 -10.02
N LEU A 185 31.34 -29.26 -9.99
CA LEU A 185 32.24 -28.97 -8.87
C LEU A 185 32.41 -27.47 -8.64
N ALA A 186 32.67 -26.71 -9.71
CA ALA A 186 32.83 -25.26 -9.65
C ALA A 186 31.54 -24.57 -9.20
N CYS A 187 30.37 -25.02 -9.69
CA CYS A 187 29.06 -24.47 -9.31
C CYS A 187 28.68 -24.80 -7.86
N ASN A 188 28.92 -26.02 -7.40
CA ASN A 188 28.68 -26.41 -6.01
C ASN A 188 29.58 -25.65 -5.03
N LEU A 189 30.84 -25.46 -5.40
CA LEU A 189 31.78 -24.64 -4.63
C LEU A 189 31.34 -23.17 -4.59
N ALA A 190 30.90 -22.61 -5.73
CA ALA A 190 30.36 -21.25 -5.81
C ALA A 190 29.12 -21.07 -4.94
N SER A 191 28.22 -22.05 -4.92
CA SER A 191 27.02 -22.05 -4.07
C SER A 191 27.36 -22.00 -2.58
N ILE A 192 28.39 -22.73 -2.12
CA ILE A 192 28.83 -22.63 -0.72
C ILE A 192 29.42 -21.24 -0.42
N TYR A 193 30.22 -20.68 -1.33
CA TYR A 193 30.74 -19.32 -1.14
C TYR A 193 29.64 -18.27 -1.10
N TYR A 194 28.59 -18.44 -1.92
CA TYR A 194 27.40 -17.59 -1.90
C TYR A 194 26.66 -17.67 -0.56
N GLU A 195 26.40 -18.88 -0.05
CA GLU A 195 25.79 -19.11 1.27
C GLU A 195 26.62 -18.51 2.42
N GLN A 196 27.95 -18.42 2.27
CA GLN A 196 28.85 -17.76 3.24
C GLN A 196 28.97 -16.24 3.07
N GLY A 197 28.27 -15.62 2.10
CA GLY A 197 28.38 -14.20 1.80
C GLY A 197 29.70 -13.78 1.11
N LYS A 198 30.52 -14.73 0.65
CA LYS A 198 31.77 -14.47 -0.09
C LYS A 198 31.46 -14.31 -1.58
N LEU A 199 30.77 -13.21 -1.92
CA LEU A 199 30.16 -12.99 -3.23
C LEU A 199 31.18 -12.99 -4.38
N ASP A 200 32.36 -12.39 -4.21
CA ASP A 200 33.39 -12.37 -5.26
C ASP A 200 33.91 -13.77 -5.61
N MET A 201 34.06 -14.62 -4.60
CA MET A 201 34.47 -16.02 -4.80
C MET A 201 33.36 -16.82 -5.49
N ALA A 202 32.10 -16.59 -5.10
CA ALA A 202 30.95 -17.21 -5.77
C ALA A 202 30.92 -16.82 -7.27
N VAL A 203 31.03 -15.53 -7.57
CA VAL A 203 31.06 -15.00 -8.95
C VAL A 203 32.21 -15.60 -9.75
N LEU A 204 33.42 -15.66 -9.18
CA LEU A 204 34.58 -16.26 -9.83
C LEU A 204 34.34 -17.73 -10.21
N HIS A 205 33.83 -18.53 -9.28
CA HIS A 205 33.63 -19.95 -9.50
C HIS A 205 32.43 -20.26 -10.42
N TYR A 206 31.35 -19.47 -10.39
CA TYR A 206 30.29 -19.59 -11.39
C TYR A 206 30.78 -19.21 -12.80
N LYS A 207 31.60 -18.16 -12.94
CA LYS A 207 32.22 -17.81 -14.24
C LYS A 207 33.12 -18.93 -14.76
N ARG A 208 33.85 -19.63 -13.88
CA ARG A 208 34.61 -20.83 -14.25
C ARG A 208 33.73 -21.98 -14.72
N ALA A 209 32.59 -22.21 -14.05
CA ALA A 209 31.62 -23.21 -14.50
C ALA A 209 31.09 -22.91 -15.91
N ILE A 210 30.79 -21.64 -16.20
CA ILE A 210 30.31 -21.18 -17.53
C ILE A 210 31.41 -21.24 -18.59
N ALA A 211 32.65 -20.89 -18.23
CA ALA A 211 33.79 -20.97 -19.17
C ALA A 211 34.07 -22.41 -19.62
N CYS A 212 33.75 -23.38 -18.76
CA CYS A 212 33.83 -24.78 -19.08
C CYS A 212 32.64 -25.23 -19.94
N ASP A 213 31.41 -24.96 -19.51
CA ASP A 213 30.21 -25.28 -20.29
C ASP A 213 29.32 -24.05 -20.45
N ALA A 214 29.36 -23.47 -21.66
CA ALA A 214 28.55 -22.31 -22.01
C ALA A 214 27.03 -22.61 -22.03
N GLY A 215 26.62 -23.88 -22.01
CA GLY A 215 25.23 -24.33 -21.91
C GLY A 215 24.76 -24.59 -20.48
N PHE A 216 25.59 -24.38 -19.46
CA PHE A 216 25.26 -24.75 -18.08
C PHE A 216 24.31 -23.74 -17.41
N LEU A 217 23.01 -23.96 -17.61
CA LEU A 217 21.88 -23.11 -17.21
C LEU A 217 21.91 -22.67 -15.74
N GLU A 218 22.15 -23.61 -14.82
CA GLU A 218 22.14 -23.36 -13.37
C GLU A 218 23.20 -22.33 -12.97
N ALA A 219 24.38 -22.36 -13.59
CA ALA A 219 25.43 -21.39 -13.29
C ALA A 219 25.05 -19.97 -13.73
N TYR A 220 24.34 -19.77 -14.84
CA TYR A 220 23.86 -18.44 -15.21
C TYR A 220 22.82 -17.89 -14.24
N ASN A 221 21.82 -18.69 -13.83
CA ASN A 221 20.83 -18.24 -12.86
C ASN A 221 21.48 -17.93 -11.49
N ASN A 222 22.37 -18.80 -11.01
CA ASN A 222 23.00 -18.63 -9.71
C ASN A 222 24.07 -17.52 -9.72
N LEU A 223 24.77 -17.33 -10.83
CA LEU A 223 25.65 -16.16 -11.03
C LEU A 223 24.84 -14.86 -11.00
N GLY A 224 23.66 -14.85 -11.63
CA GLY A 224 22.73 -13.72 -11.57
C GLY A 224 22.38 -13.34 -10.13
N ASN A 225 22.03 -14.31 -9.29
CA ASN A 225 21.73 -14.08 -7.87
C ASN A 225 22.94 -13.51 -7.12
N ALA A 226 24.12 -14.12 -7.29
CA ALA A 226 25.35 -13.64 -6.64
C ALA A 226 25.74 -12.22 -7.06
N LEU A 227 25.57 -11.88 -8.35
CA LEU A 227 25.83 -10.54 -8.87
C LEU A 227 24.81 -9.53 -8.35
N LYS A 228 23.53 -9.90 -8.25
CA LYS A 228 22.48 -9.06 -7.67
C LYS A 228 22.83 -8.69 -6.23
N ASP A 229 23.15 -9.70 -5.40
CA ASP A 229 23.49 -9.48 -3.99
C ASP A 229 24.80 -8.70 -3.81
N ALA A 230 25.70 -8.75 -4.81
CA ALA A 230 26.92 -7.95 -4.85
C ALA A 230 26.69 -6.51 -5.37
N GLY A 231 25.45 -6.13 -5.68
CA GLY A 231 25.09 -4.81 -6.23
C GLY A 231 25.36 -4.63 -7.73
N ARG A 232 25.80 -5.67 -8.45
CA ARG A 232 26.12 -5.66 -9.88
C ARG A 232 24.90 -6.04 -10.73
N VAL A 233 23.83 -5.26 -10.61
CA VAL A 233 22.49 -5.62 -11.11
C VAL A 233 22.44 -5.74 -12.64
N GLU A 234 23.13 -4.89 -13.40
CA GLU A 234 23.14 -4.97 -14.87
C GLU A 234 23.75 -6.28 -15.38
N GLU A 235 24.84 -6.74 -14.76
CA GLU A 235 25.45 -8.03 -15.09
C GLU A 235 24.53 -9.20 -14.69
N ALA A 236 23.79 -9.06 -13.58
CA ALA A 236 22.79 -10.07 -13.19
C ALA A 236 21.69 -10.23 -14.25
N ILE A 237 21.17 -9.12 -14.79
CA ILE A 237 20.18 -9.14 -15.88
C ILE A 237 20.73 -9.84 -17.12
N GLN A 238 21.99 -9.58 -17.49
CA GLN A 238 22.63 -10.27 -18.62
C GLN A 238 22.70 -11.77 -18.37
N CYS A 239 23.04 -12.21 -17.15
CA CYS A 239 23.08 -13.62 -16.79
C CYS A 239 21.69 -14.27 -16.87
N TYR A 240 20.64 -13.63 -16.34
CA TYR A 240 19.27 -14.15 -16.46
C TYR A 240 18.81 -14.20 -17.92
N ARG A 241 19.13 -13.19 -18.74
CA ARG A 241 18.81 -13.19 -20.18
C ARG A 241 19.53 -14.31 -20.93
N GLN A 242 20.79 -14.60 -20.60
CA GLN A 242 21.50 -15.73 -21.19
C GLN A 242 20.91 -17.07 -20.75
N CYS A 243 20.54 -17.21 -19.47
CA CYS A 243 19.78 -18.37 -18.99
C CYS A 243 18.48 -18.58 -19.79
N LEU A 244 17.74 -17.49 -20.05
CA LEU A 244 16.50 -17.52 -20.84
C LEU A 244 16.72 -17.69 -22.36
N ALA A 245 17.88 -17.29 -22.89
CA ALA A 245 18.23 -17.57 -24.28
C ALA A 245 18.49 -19.07 -24.50
N LEU A 246 19.12 -19.73 -23.52
CA LEU A 246 19.37 -21.18 -23.52
C LEU A 246 18.10 -21.98 -23.20
N GLN A 247 17.29 -21.53 -22.24
CA GLN A 247 16.00 -22.12 -21.90
C GLN A 247 14.95 -21.01 -21.67
N PRO A 248 14.15 -20.65 -22.71
CA PRO A 248 13.12 -19.61 -22.60
C PRO A 248 12.08 -19.84 -21.51
N SER A 249 11.94 -21.10 -21.10
CA SER A 249 10.97 -21.56 -20.11
C SER A 249 11.58 -21.75 -18.71
N HIS A 250 12.70 -21.09 -18.37
CA HIS A 250 13.33 -21.28 -17.05
C HIS A 250 12.63 -20.44 -15.96
N PRO A 251 11.90 -21.06 -14.99
CA PRO A 251 11.00 -20.33 -14.10
C PRO A 251 11.72 -19.46 -13.06
N GLN A 252 12.88 -19.88 -12.55
CA GLN A 252 13.66 -19.09 -11.59
C GLN A 252 14.23 -17.83 -12.23
N ALA A 253 14.82 -17.91 -13.43
CA ALA A 253 15.35 -16.74 -14.13
C ALA A 253 14.24 -15.75 -14.52
N LEU A 254 13.08 -16.23 -14.98
CA LEU A 254 11.92 -15.37 -15.25
C LEU A 254 11.47 -14.63 -13.98
N THR A 255 11.35 -15.34 -12.86
CA THR A 255 10.93 -14.74 -11.57
C THR A 255 11.95 -13.74 -11.05
N ASN A 256 13.25 -14.07 -11.09
CA ASN A 256 14.33 -13.19 -10.64
C ASN A 256 14.44 -11.93 -11.50
N LEU A 257 14.32 -12.07 -12.83
CA LEU A 257 14.28 -10.94 -13.74
C LEU A 257 13.05 -10.06 -13.49
N GLY A 258 11.89 -10.67 -13.24
CA GLY A 258 10.67 -9.97 -12.84
C GLY A 258 10.83 -9.18 -11.54
N ASN A 259 11.51 -9.76 -10.53
CA ASN A 259 11.80 -9.07 -9.27
C ASN A 259 12.68 -7.83 -9.47
N ILE A 260 13.71 -7.93 -10.33
CA ILE A 260 14.54 -6.76 -10.67
C ILE A 260 13.72 -5.68 -11.38
N TYR A 261 12.88 -6.06 -12.34
CA TYR A 261 11.99 -5.11 -13.00
C TYR A 261 10.99 -4.47 -12.03
N MET A 262 10.53 -5.18 -10.99
CA MET A 262 9.74 -4.59 -9.92
C MET A 262 10.54 -3.57 -9.12
N GLU A 263 11.77 -3.89 -8.71
CA GLU A 263 12.67 -2.98 -7.98
C GLU A 263 12.98 -1.71 -8.79
N TRP A 264 13.08 -1.82 -10.11
CA TRP A 264 13.25 -0.70 -11.05
C TRP A 264 11.95 -0.01 -11.45
N ASN A 265 10.82 -0.38 -10.83
CA ASN A 265 9.50 0.18 -11.12
C ASN A 265 9.03 -0.02 -12.59
N MET A 266 9.61 -0.99 -13.30
CA MET A 266 9.21 -1.41 -14.66
C MET A 266 8.07 -2.45 -14.59
N MET A 267 6.91 -2.04 -14.08
CA MET A 267 5.81 -2.94 -13.74
C MET A 267 5.31 -3.80 -14.92
N SER A 268 5.22 -3.25 -16.12
CA SER A 268 4.75 -3.98 -17.30
C SER A 268 5.71 -5.12 -17.68
N ALA A 269 7.01 -4.87 -17.63
CA ALA A 269 8.04 -5.89 -17.89
C ALA A 269 8.04 -6.96 -16.79
N ALA A 270 7.91 -6.54 -15.52
CA ALA A 270 7.78 -7.46 -14.40
C ALA A 270 6.55 -8.37 -14.52
N ALA A 271 5.39 -7.81 -14.84
CA ALA A 271 4.15 -8.57 -15.01
C ALA A 271 4.26 -9.60 -16.15
N GLN A 272 4.93 -9.24 -17.26
CA GLN A 272 5.21 -10.18 -18.36
C GLN A 272 6.07 -11.34 -17.90
N CYS A 273 7.16 -11.07 -17.15
CA CYS A 273 8.02 -12.10 -16.58
C CYS A 273 7.24 -13.05 -15.66
N TYR A 274 6.42 -12.53 -14.73
CA TYR A 274 5.64 -13.38 -13.82
C TYR A 274 4.59 -14.21 -14.55
N LYS A 275 3.89 -13.64 -15.54
CA LYS A 275 2.94 -14.39 -16.38
C LYS A 275 3.65 -15.52 -17.14
N ALA A 276 4.82 -15.24 -17.71
CA ALA A 276 5.62 -16.26 -18.38
C ALA A 276 6.02 -17.39 -17.41
N THR A 277 6.46 -17.08 -16.18
CA THR A 277 6.75 -18.11 -15.15
C THR A 277 5.54 -19.02 -14.92
N LEU A 278 4.35 -18.43 -14.77
CA LEU A 278 3.10 -19.16 -14.49
C LEU A 278 2.63 -20.04 -15.65
N THR A 279 3.00 -19.73 -16.90
CA THR A 279 2.69 -20.61 -18.05
C THR A 279 3.53 -21.87 -18.08
N VAL A 280 4.70 -21.86 -17.43
CA VAL A 280 5.67 -22.96 -17.50
C VAL A 280 5.69 -23.80 -16.23
N THR A 281 5.33 -23.23 -15.07
CA THR A 281 5.40 -23.94 -13.79
C THR A 281 4.16 -23.69 -12.96
N THR A 282 3.57 -24.78 -12.48
CA THR A 282 2.44 -24.76 -11.54
C THR A 282 2.93 -24.94 -10.10
N GLY A 283 2.25 -24.32 -9.13
CA GLY A 283 2.54 -24.53 -7.70
C GLY A 283 3.52 -23.53 -7.08
N LEU A 284 3.93 -22.47 -7.80
CA LEU A 284 4.70 -21.36 -7.23
C LEU A 284 3.76 -20.23 -6.80
N SER A 285 3.76 -19.88 -5.51
CA SER A 285 2.93 -18.78 -4.97
C SER A 285 3.56 -17.40 -5.19
N ALA A 286 4.89 -17.28 -5.20
CA ALA A 286 5.59 -15.99 -5.28
C ALA A 286 5.25 -15.16 -6.53
N PRO A 287 5.19 -15.72 -7.77
CA PRO A 287 4.79 -14.97 -8.94
C PRO A 287 3.35 -14.43 -8.86
N PHE A 288 2.41 -15.21 -8.30
CA PHE A 288 1.05 -14.74 -8.06
C PHE A 288 1.01 -13.59 -7.06
N ASN A 289 1.75 -13.68 -5.95
CA ASN A 289 1.81 -12.60 -4.95
C ASN A 289 2.36 -11.30 -5.56
N ASN A 290 3.45 -11.38 -6.34
CA ASN A 290 4.04 -10.20 -6.97
C ASN A 290 3.14 -9.62 -8.07
N LEU A 291 2.47 -10.47 -8.85
CA LEU A 291 1.50 -10.03 -9.85
C LEU A 291 0.28 -9.35 -9.19
N ALA A 292 -0.18 -9.87 -8.05
CA ALA A 292 -1.26 -9.26 -7.27
C ALA A 292 -0.91 -7.85 -6.78
N ILE A 293 0.35 -7.63 -6.35
CA ILE A 293 0.85 -6.31 -5.96
C ILE A 293 0.80 -5.35 -7.16
N ILE A 294 1.22 -5.78 -8.35
CA ILE A 294 1.16 -4.97 -9.58
C ILE A 294 -0.29 -4.61 -9.91
N TYR A 295 -1.19 -5.59 -9.94
CA TYR A 295 -2.60 -5.35 -10.26
C TYR A 295 -3.27 -4.42 -9.25
N LYS A 296 -2.97 -4.58 -7.97
CA LYS A 296 -3.42 -3.67 -6.91
C LYS A 296 -2.93 -2.24 -7.17
N GLN A 297 -1.65 -2.06 -7.51
CA GLN A 297 -1.09 -0.73 -7.84
C GLN A 297 -1.70 -0.11 -9.09
N GLN A 298 -2.17 -0.93 -10.04
CA GLN A 298 -2.89 -0.51 -11.24
C GLN A 298 -4.39 -0.26 -11.00
N GLY A 299 -4.90 -0.49 -9.78
CA GLY A 299 -6.33 -0.38 -9.46
C GLY A 299 -7.17 -1.57 -9.93
N ASN A 300 -6.55 -2.63 -10.48
CA ASN A 300 -7.24 -3.85 -10.90
C ASN A 300 -7.38 -4.83 -9.72
N TYR A 301 -8.28 -4.48 -8.80
CA TYR A 301 -8.47 -5.23 -7.56
C TYR A 301 -9.02 -6.65 -7.76
N THR A 302 -9.82 -6.88 -8.81
CA THR A 302 -10.40 -8.20 -9.11
C THR A 302 -9.32 -9.20 -9.51
N ASP A 303 -8.37 -8.78 -10.35
CA ASP A 303 -7.26 -9.64 -10.75
C ASP A 303 -6.28 -9.85 -9.60
N ALA A 304 -6.05 -8.81 -8.77
CA ALA A 304 -5.26 -8.95 -7.56
C ALA A 304 -5.84 -10.00 -6.60
N ILE A 305 -7.15 -9.96 -6.33
CA ILE A 305 -7.83 -10.95 -5.49
C ILE A 305 -7.74 -12.35 -6.10
N SER A 306 -7.91 -12.49 -7.41
CA SER A 306 -7.76 -13.77 -8.12
C SER A 306 -6.35 -14.36 -7.94
N CYS A 307 -5.32 -13.53 -8.05
CA CYS A 307 -3.94 -13.95 -7.79
C CYS A 307 -3.73 -14.38 -6.32
N TYR A 308 -4.27 -13.66 -5.33
CA TYR A 308 -4.18 -14.08 -3.93
C TYR A 308 -4.97 -15.36 -3.64
N ASN A 309 -6.08 -15.61 -4.34
CA ASN A 309 -6.79 -16.88 -4.24
C ASN A 309 -5.91 -18.05 -4.70
N GLU A 310 -5.15 -17.89 -5.78
CA GLU A 310 -4.19 -18.90 -6.22
C GLU A 310 -3.04 -19.10 -5.23
N VAL A 311 -2.52 -18.01 -4.62
CA VAL A 311 -1.53 -18.11 -3.53
C VAL A 311 -2.06 -19.01 -2.42
N LEU A 312 -3.30 -18.78 -1.98
CA LEU A 312 -3.92 -19.51 -0.87
C LEU A 312 -4.42 -20.91 -1.25
N ARG A 313 -4.60 -21.19 -2.54
CA ARG A 313 -4.86 -22.53 -3.06
C ARG A 313 -3.58 -23.38 -3.05
N ILE A 314 -2.44 -22.77 -3.37
CA ILE A 314 -1.12 -23.40 -3.36
C ILE A 314 -0.63 -23.60 -1.91
N ASP A 315 -0.73 -22.56 -1.10
CA ASP A 315 -0.34 -22.58 0.32
C ASP A 315 -1.48 -22.01 1.20
N PRO A 316 -2.35 -22.88 1.75
CA PRO A 316 -3.44 -22.47 2.64
C PRO A 316 -2.99 -21.86 3.98
N LEU A 317 -1.71 -21.98 4.33
CA LEU A 317 -1.09 -21.46 5.55
C LEU A 317 -0.29 -20.16 5.31
N ALA A 318 -0.34 -19.60 4.10
CA ALA A 318 0.33 -18.34 3.76
C ALA A 318 -0.35 -17.13 4.46
N ALA A 319 0.04 -16.86 5.71
CA ALA A 319 -0.47 -15.74 6.50
C ALA A 319 -0.27 -14.38 5.82
N ASP A 320 0.88 -14.15 5.19
CA ASP A 320 1.17 -12.93 4.42
C ASP A 320 0.21 -12.76 3.23
N GLY A 321 -0.16 -13.87 2.56
CA GLY A 321 -1.14 -13.86 1.47
C GLY A 321 -2.54 -13.49 1.94
N LEU A 322 -2.96 -13.97 3.12
CA LEU A 322 -4.23 -13.56 3.75
C LEU A 322 -4.24 -12.08 4.09
N VAL A 323 -3.17 -11.56 4.71
CA VAL A 323 -3.06 -10.13 5.03
C VAL A 323 -3.14 -9.27 3.77
N ASN A 324 -2.43 -9.65 2.71
CA ASN A 324 -2.42 -8.91 1.46
C ASN A 324 -3.78 -8.94 0.73
N ARG A 325 -4.47 -10.08 0.74
CA ARG A 325 -5.84 -10.18 0.22
C ARG A 325 -6.83 -9.38 1.06
N GLY A 326 -6.72 -9.44 2.39
CA GLY A 326 -7.52 -8.64 3.32
C GLY A 326 -7.33 -7.13 3.09
N ASN A 327 -6.09 -6.67 2.90
CA ASN A 327 -5.80 -5.28 2.53
C ASN A 327 -6.47 -4.87 1.22
N THR A 328 -6.50 -5.78 0.24
CA THR A 328 -7.15 -5.54 -1.06
C THR A 328 -8.68 -5.48 -0.92
N TYR A 329 -9.29 -6.37 -0.12
CA TYR A 329 -10.71 -6.30 0.21
C TYR A 329 -11.09 -5.01 0.92
N LYS A 330 -10.27 -4.56 1.87
CA LYS A 330 -10.48 -3.32 2.60
C LYS A 330 -10.49 -2.10 1.66
N GLU A 331 -9.57 -2.05 0.68
CA GLU A 331 -9.51 -0.96 -0.30
C GLU A 331 -10.77 -0.86 -1.17
N ILE A 332 -11.38 -2.00 -1.53
CA ILE A 332 -12.66 -2.04 -2.25
C ILE A 332 -13.88 -2.03 -1.31
N SER A 333 -13.71 -1.60 -0.05
CA SER A 333 -14.78 -1.49 0.96
C SER A 333 -15.48 -2.81 1.35
N ARG A 334 -14.87 -3.96 1.06
CA ARG A 334 -15.33 -5.30 1.51
C ARG A 334 -14.73 -5.65 2.87
N VAL A 335 -15.09 -4.86 3.88
CA VAL A 335 -14.41 -4.87 5.19
C VAL A 335 -14.64 -6.17 5.97
N ASN A 336 -15.80 -6.82 5.81
CA ASN A 336 -16.10 -8.08 6.48
C ASN A 336 -15.17 -9.21 6.01
N GLU A 337 -14.93 -9.31 4.70
CA GLU A 337 -14.00 -10.28 4.12
C GLU A 337 -12.56 -9.99 4.56
N ALA A 338 -12.19 -8.70 4.66
CA ALA A 338 -10.89 -8.31 5.20
C ALA A 338 -10.71 -8.77 6.65
N ILE A 339 -11.72 -8.57 7.51
CA ILE A 339 -11.70 -9.03 8.91
C ILE A 339 -11.51 -10.55 8.99
N GLN A 340 -12.23 -11.32 8.17
CA GLN A 340 -12.10 -12.78 8.13
C GLN A 340 -10.68 -13.23 7.76
N ASP A 341 -10.09 -12.59 6.73
CA ASP A 341 -8.73 -12.89 6.29
C ASP A 341 -7.69 -12.55 7.37
N TYR A 342 -7.82 -11.40 8.05
CA TYR A 342 -6.92 -11.04 9.13
C TYR A 342 -7.04 -11.97 10.34
N LEU A 343 -8.27 -12.35 10.73
CA LEU A 343 -8.48 -13.31 11.82
C LEU A 343 -7.86 -14.67 11.49
N ARG A 344 -7.98 -15.14 10.25
CA ARG A 344 -7.33 -16.39 9.81
C ARG A 344 -5.80 -16.25 9.79
N ALA A 345 -5.27 -15.11 9.36
CA ALA A 345 -3.83 -14.85 9.40
C ALA A 345 -3.28 -14.89 10.84
N ILE A 346 -4.00 -14.28 11.78
CA ILE A 346 -3.66 -14.29 13.22
C ILE A 346 -3.78 -15.71 13.79
N ALA A 347 -4.78 -16.49 13.40
CA ALA A 347 -4.90 -17.89 13.85
C ALA A 347 -3.72 -18.75 13.40
N ILE A 348 -3.18 -18.51 12.20
CA ILE A 348 -2.00 -19.20 11.67
C ILE A 348 -0.71 -18.68 12.32
N ARG A 349 -0.57 -17.36 12.45
CA ARG A 349 0.61 -16.68 13.00
C ARG A 349 0.21 -15.63 14.04
N PRO A 350 0.02 -16.01 15.32
CA PRO A 350 -0.49 -15.10 16.36
C PRO A 350 0.41 -13.91 16.67
N THR A 351 1.71 -14.03 16.40
CA THR A 351 2.75 -13.01 16.67
C THR A 351 2.89 -11.95 15.56
N MET A 352 2.01 -11.97 14.55
CA MET A 352 2.07 -11.05 13.41
C MET A 352 1.43 -9.69 13.74
N ALA A 353 2.25 -8.73 14.18
CA ALA A 353 1.80 -7.40 14.58
C ALA A 353 1.02 -6.67 13.47
N GLU A 354 1.43 -6.80 12.20
CA GLU A 354 0.76 -6.21 11.04
C GLU A 354 -0.68 -6.71 10.88
N ALA A 355 -0.91 -8.00 11.10
CA ALA A 355 -2.25 -8.58 11.00
C ALA A 355 -3.19 -8.02 12.08
N HIS A 356 -2.68 -7.84 13.31
CA HIS A 356 -3.44 -7.20 14.40
C HIS A 356 -3.73 -5.73 14.12
N ALA A 357 -2.76 -4.97 13.59
CA ALA A 357 -2.95 -3.55 13.25
C ALA A 357 -3.93 -3.37 12.08
N ASN A 358 -3.87 -4.23 11.07
CA ASN A 358 -4.80 -4.20 9.93
C ASN A 358 -6.22 -4.63 10.35
N LEU A 359 -6.34 -5.65 11.22
CA LEU A 359 -7.60 -6.04 11.83
C LEU A 359 -8.21 -4.88 12.65
N ALA A 360 -7.39 -4.22 13.46
CA ALA A 360 -7.83 -3.05 14.24
C ALA A 360 -8.38 -1.94 13.33
N SER A 361 -7.69 -1.67 12.23
CA SER A 361 -8.13 -0.67 11.26
C SER A 361 -9.44 -1.07 10.58
N ALA A 362 -9.64 -2.34 10.25
CA ALA A 362 -10.90 -2.83 9.68
C ALA A 362 -12.06 -2.80 10.69
N TYR A 363 -11.81 -3.08 11.98
CA TYR A 363 -12.79 -2.90 13.04
C TYR A 363 -13.19 -1.44 13.22
N LYS A 364 -12.23 -0.52 13.14
CA LYS A 364 -12.50 0.93 13.17
C LYS A 364 -13.42 1.33 12.01
N ASP A 365 -13.10 0.90 10.79
CA ASP A 365 -13.89 1.22 9.59
C ASP A 365 -15.31 0.62 9.63
N SER A 366 -15.49 -0.48 10.37
CA SER A 366 -16.80 -1.13 10.59
C SER A 366 -17.57 -0.59 11.82
N GLY A 367 -17.02 0.39 12.54
CA GLY A 367 -17.64 0.97 13.74
C GLY A 367 -17.45 0.16 15.04
N HIS A 368 -16.71 -0.96 15.01
CA HIS A 368 -16.38 -1.78 16.18
C HIS A 368 -15.16 -1.21 16.94
N VAL A 369 -15.27 0.03 17.41
CA VAL A 369 -14.14 0.83 17.90
C VAL A 369 -13.44 0.20 19.12
N GLU A 370 -14.16 -0.42 20.04
CA GLU A 370 -13.56 -1.12 21.20
C GLU A 370 -12.69 -2.31 20.77
N ALA A 371 -13.16 -3.08 19.78
CA ALA A 371 -12.38 -4.18 19.22
C ALA A 371 -11.12 -3.65 18.52
N ALA A 372 -11.22 -2.50 17.84
CA ALA A 372 -10.08 -1.83 17.24
C ALA A 372 -9.01 -1.44 18.28
N ILE A 373 -9.42 -0.82 19.40
CA ILE A 373 -8.50 -0.43 20.49
C ILE A 373 -7.77 -1.67 21.04
N LYS A 374 -8.50 -2.77 21.29
CA LYS A 374 -7.91 -4.02 21.78
C LYS A 374 -6.88 -4.58 20.78
N SER A 375 -7.22 -4.63 19.50
CA SER A 375 -6.32 -5.13 18.46
C SER A 375 -5.09 -4.23 18.24
N TYR A 376 -5.22 -2.91 18.31
CA TYR A 376 -4.06 -2.00 18.26
C TYR A 376 -3.14 -2.19 19.48
N LYS A 377 -3.70 -2.28 20.69
CA LYS A 377 -2.93 -2.58 21.92
C LYS A 377 -2.18 -3.91 21.78
N GLN A 378 -2.81 -4.93 21.18
CA GLN A 378 -2.15 -6.22 20.91
C GLN A 378 -1.02 -6.09 19.87
N ALA A 379 -1.21 -5.33 18.79
CA ALA A 379 -0.16 -5.07 17.80
C ALA A 379 1.07 -4.40 18.44
N LEU A 380 0.85 -3.41 19.31
CA LEU A 380 1.91 -2.70 20.03
C LEU A 380 2.59 -3.55 21.12
N ALA A 381 1.86 -4.48 21.74
CA ALA A 381 2.45 -5.46 22.65
C ALA A 381 3.42 -6.42 21.93
N LEU A 382 3.11 -6.78 20.68
CA LEU A 382 3.99 -7.61 19.84
C LEU A 382 5.16 -6.83 19.23
N ARG A 383 4.92 -5.56 18.85
CA ARG A 383 5.92 -4.66 18.30
C ARG A 383 5.74 -3.24 18.86
N PRO A 384 6.51 -2.85 19.89
CA PRO A 384 6.40 -1.52 20.48
C PRO A 384 6.77 -0.37 19.53
N ASP A 385 7.80 -0.55 18.69
CA ASP A 385 8.18 0.41 17.65
C ASP A 385 7.35 0.17 16.39
N PHE A 386 6.07 0.55 16.43
CA PHE A 386 5.15 0.44 15.30
C PHE A 386 4.37 1.75 15.08
N PRO A 387 4.99 2.72 14.38
CA PRO A 387 4.44 4.07 14.17
C PRO A 387 2.98 4.12 13.72
N GLU A 388 2.59 3.31 12.73
CA GLU A 388 1.24 3.26 12.19
C GLU A 388 0.22 2.80 13.23
N ALA A 389 0.56 1.79 14.03
CA ALA A 389 -0.32 1.30 15.10
C ALA A 389 -0.42 2.32 16.24
N THR A 390 0.68 2.97 16.63
CA THR A 390 0.69 4.02 17.67
C THR A 390 -0.18 5.22 17.27
N CYS A 391 0.00 5.74 16.06
CA CYS A 391 -0.76 6.89 15.57
C CYS A 391 -2.26 6.57 15.42
N ASN A 392 -2.59 5.39 14.88
CA ASN A 392 -3.98 4.99 14.72
C ASN A 392 -4.66 4.66 16.06
N LEU A 393 -3.93 4.11 17.04
CA LEU A 393 -4.44 3.93 18.40
C LEU A 393 -4.77 5.29 19.02
N LEU A 394 -3.85 6.25 18.98
CA LEU A 394 -4.09 7.61 19.49
C LEU A 394 -5.34 8.23 18.87
N HIS A 395 -5.48 8.16 17.55
CA HIS A 395 -6.67 8.65 16.85
C HIS A 395 -7.95 7.97 17.33
N THR A 396 -7.90 6.65 17.52
CA THR A 396 -9.05 5.85 17.96
C THR A 396 -9.46 6.21 19.38
N LEU A 397 -8.50 6.38 20.29
CA LEU A 397 -8.73 6.84 21.67
C LEU A 397 -9.33 8.25 21.71
N GLN A 398 -8.81 9.17 20.89
CA GLN A 398 -9.35 10.52 20.72
C GLN A 398 -10.82 10.48 20.26
N CYS A 399 -11.18 9.57 19.34
CA CYS A 399 -12.57 9.45 18.86
C CYS A 399 -13.54 8.95 19.94
N VAL A 400 -13.08 8.16 20.91
CA VAL A 400 -13.92 7.65 22.00
C VAL A 400 -13.77 8.45 23.29
N CYS A 401 -13.05 9.57 23.29
CA CYS A 401 -12.77 10.36 24.48
C CYS A 401 -12.06 9.57 25.60
N GLU A 402 -11.17 8.64 25.25
CA GLU A 402 -10.28 7.99 26.22
C GLU A 402 -9.01 8.85 26.34
N TRP A 403 -8.96 9.66 27.39
CA TRP A 403 -7.93 10.68 27.58
C TRP A 403 -6.81 10.28 28.55
N ASP A 404 -6.79 9.02 28.99
CA ASP A 404 -5.75 8.50 29.86
C ASP A 404 -4.37 8.62 29.17
N HIS A 405 -3.42 9.27 29.86
CA HIS A 405 -2.07 9.52 29.34
C HIS A 405 -2.01 10.26 27.98
N ARG A 406 -3.05 11.01 27.63
CA ARG A 406 -3.17 11.71 26.34
C ARG A 406 -1.93 12.54 25.98
N ASP A 407 -1.43 13.36 26.91
CA ASP A 407 -0.29 14.25 26.65
C ASP A 407 0.98 13.48 26.31
N LYS A 408 1.22 12.35 27.01
CA LYS A 408 2.35 11.47 26.73
C LYS A 408 2.23 10.84 25.34
N MET A 409 1.04 10.39 24.95
CA MET A 409 0.83 9.80 23.63
C MET A 409 0.98 10.82 22.50
N PHE A 410 0.50 12.06 22.68
CA PHE A 410 0.72 13.12 21.69
C PHE A 410 2.20 13.48 21.57
N ALA A 411 2.94 13.57 22.68
CA ALA A 411 4.39 13.80 22.65
C ALA A 411 5.15 12.67 21.92
N GLU A 412 4.73 11.40 22.14
CA GLU A 412 5.29 10.25 21.43
C GLU A 412 5.00 10.31 19.92
N VAL A 413 3.75 10.57 19.53
CA VAL A 413 3.35 10.69 18.13
C VAL A 413 4.05 11.85 17.46
N GLU A 414 4.18 13.02 18.12
CA GLU A 414 4.96 14.13 17.59
C GLU A 414 6.42 13.73 17.34
N GLY A 415 7.05 13.01 18.28
CA GLY A 415 8.40 12.48 18.12
C GLY A 415 8.53 11.53 16.93
N ILE A 416 7.55 10.63 16.73
CA ILE A 416 7.47 9.74 15.58
C ILE A 416 7.40 10.55 14.28
N LEU A 417 6.51 11.54 14.20
CA LEU A 417 6.31 12.37 13.01
C LEU A 417 7.58 13.13 12.64
N ARG A 418 8.21 13.79 13.61
CA ARG A 418 9.47 14.52 13.38
C ARG A 418 10.58 13.60 12.86
N ARG A 419 10.70 12.37 13.39
CA ARG A 419 11.66 11.37 12.88
C ARG A 419 11.33 10.94 11.45
N GLN A 420 10.07 10.60 11.15
CA GLN A 420 9.64 10.19 9.81
C GLN A 420 9.88 11.29 8.77
N ILE A 421 9.53 12.53 9.09
CA ILE A 421 9.75 13.69 8.20
C ILE A 421 11.24 13.87 7.90
N LYS A 422 12.10 13.76 8.93
CA LYS A 422 13.57 13.85 8.80
C LYS A 422 14.13 12.72 7.92
N MET A 423 13.58 11.52 8.02
CA MET A 423 13.96 10.36 7.20
C MET A 423 13.31 10.37 5.80
N SER A 424 12.54 11.41 5.47
CA SER A 424 11.76 11.50 4.23
C SER A 424 10.79 10.33 4.00
N LEU A 425 10.28 9.76 5.09
CA LEU A 425 9.18 8.81 5.08
C LEU A 425 7.83 9.54 5.04
N ILE A 426 6.79 8.86 4.55
CA ILE A 426 5.43 9.36 4.65
C ILE A 426 5.00 9.32 6.14
N PRO A 427 4.51 10.43 6.71
CA PRO A 427 4.09 10.45 8.11
C PRO A 427 2.90 9.52 8.36
N SER A 428 2.93 8.79 9.48
CA SER A 428 1.85 7.87 9.88
C SER A 428 0.55 8.59 10.28
N VAL A 429 0.62 9.89 10.58
CA VAL A 429 -0.56 10.76 10.77
C VAL A 429 -0.90 11.42 9.43
N GLN A 430 -2.14 11.23 8.98
CA GLN A 430 -2.66 11.89 7.79
C GLN A 430 -2.90 13.39 8.04
N PRO A 431 -2.78 14.25 7.01
CA PRO A 431 -3.05 15.69 7.15
C PRO A 431 -4.44 15.99 7.73
N PHE A 432 -5.46 15.19 7.40
CA PHE A 432 -6.79 15.30 7.98
C PHE A 432 -6.84 15.08 9.49
N HIS A 433 -6.10 14.11 10.03
CA HIS A 433 -6.08 13.92 11.48
C HIS A 433 -5.32 15.05 12.19
N ALA A 434 -4.26 15.57 11.56
CA ALA A 434 -3.46 16.66 12.12
C ALA A 434 -4.27 17.94 12.41
N ILE A 435 -5.37 18.18 11.68
CA ILE A 435 -6.22 19.37 11.92
C ILE A 435 -6.83 19.38 13.33
N ALA A 436 -7.17 18.20 13.85
CA ALA A 436 -7.84 18.01 15.14
C ALA A 436 -6.85 17.72 16.28
N TYR A 437 -5.55 17.67 15.98
CA TYR A 437 -4.51 17.42 16.98
C TYR A 437 -3.94 18.74 17.50
N PRO A 438 -3.51 18.79 18.78
CA PRO A 438 -2.80 19.94 19.33
C PRO A 438 -1.34 19.94 18.86
N LEU A 439 -1.13 19.91 17.53
CA LEU A 439 0.18 19.99 16.91
C LEU A 439 0.51 21.42 16.51
N ASP A 440 1.81 21.72 16.53
CA ASP A 440 2.36 22.94 15.93
C ASP A 440 1.91 23.08 14.46
N PRO A 441 1.42 24.26 14.02
CA PRO A 441 0.95 24.47 12.66
C PRO A 441 2.00 24.23 11.56
N ILE A 442 3.29 24.46 11.85
CA ILE A 442 4.38 24.19 10.89
C ILE A 442 4.56 22.69 10.72
N LEU A 443 4.48 21.92 11.80
CA LEU A 443 4.49 20.46 11.70
C LEU A 443 3.31 19.95 10.86
N ALA A 444 2.10 20.52 10.99
CA ALA A 444 0.96 20.16 10.15
C ALA A 444 1.19 20.48 8.65
N LEU A 445 1.86 21.60 8.35
CA LEU A 445 2.30 21.94 6.99
C LEU A 445 3.34 20.95 6.47
N GLU A 446 4.32 20.54 7.28
CA GLU A 446 5.32 19.55 6.90
C GLU A 446 4.73 18.18 6.59
N ILE A 447 3.75 17.74 7.39
CA ILE A 447 2.98 16.52 7.11
C ILE A 447 2.34 16.62 5.73
N SER A 448 1.63 17.73 5.46
CA SER A 448 0.96 17.98 4.18
C SER A 448 1.96 17.99 3.01
N ARG A 449 3.13 18.60 3.17
CA ARG A 449 4.20 18.61 2.16
C ARG A 449 4.71 17.20 1.82
N LYS A 450 4.88 16.32 2.83
CA LYS A 450 5.30 14.93 2.58
C LYS A 450 4.24 14.14 1.82
N TYR A 451 2.96 14.34 2.14
CA TYR A 451 1.87 13.73 1.39
C TYR A 451 1.79 14.27 -0.06
N ALA A 452 2.00 15.57 -0.27
CA ALA A 452 2.06 16.15 -1.60
C ALA A 452 3.22 15.59 -2.45
N ALA A 453 4.40 15.44 -1.86
CA ALA A 453 5.56 14.83 -2.50
C ALA A 453 5.30 13.36 -2.87
N HIS A 454 4.62 12.61 -1.99
CA HIS A 454 4.20 11.25 -2.28
C HIS A 454 3.22 11.18 -3.47
N CYS A 455 2.26 12.09 -3.56
CA CYS A 455 1.36 12.18 -4.71
C CYS A 455 2.11 12.50 -6.02
N SER A 456 3.15 13.33 -5.94
CA SER A 456 4.03 13.64 -7.10
C SER A 456 4.82 12.41 -7.55
N MET A 457 5.29 11.58 -6.60
CA MET A 457 5.93 10.30 -6.91
C MET A 457 4.96 9.33 -7.59
N ILE A 458 3.69 9.26 -7.14
CA ILE A 458 2.65 8.45 -7.81
C ILE A 458 2.40 8.98 -9.23
N ALA A 459 2.22 10.29 -9.39
CA ALA A 459 2.00 10.94 -10.69
C ALA A 459 3.13 10.62 -11.69
N ALA A 460 4.40 10.65 -11.26
CA ALA A 460 5.55 10.35 -12.09
C ALA A 460 5.54 8.92 -12.67
N ARG A 461 4.84 7.96 -12.04
CA ARG A 461 4.74 6.57 -12.52
C ARG A 461 3.94 6.44 -13.81
N TYR A 462 3.07 7.39 -14.11
CA TYR A 462 2.28 7.40 -15.35
C TYR A 462 3.09 7.84 -16.58
N LEU A 463 4.31 8.39 -16.39
CA LEU A 463 5.24 8.78 -17.46
C LEU A 463 4.58 9.70 -18.52
N LEU A 464 3.72 10.62 -18.09
CA LEU A 464 3.09 11.59 -18.98
C LEU A 464 4.08 12.70 -19.36
N PRO A 465 4.10 13.15 -20.63
CA PRO A 465 4.78 14.39 -20.98
C PRO A 465 4.06 15.59 -20.32
N PRO A 466 4.73 16.74 -20.15
CA PRO A 466 4.08 17.96 -19.71
C PRO A 466 2.87 18.30 -20.60
N PHE A 467 1.77 18.70 -19.97
CA PHE A 467 0.55 19.04 -20.68
C PHE A 467 0.68 20.38 -21.42
N ASN A 468 0.02 20.47 -22.58
CA ASN A 468 -0.14 21.74 -23.29
C ASN A 468 -1.32 22.49 -22.66
N HIS A 469 -1.03 23.58 -21.96
CA HIS A 469 -2.07 24.39 -21.35
C HIS A 469 -2.76 25.31 -22.37
N PRO A 470 -4.03 25.70 -22.11
CA PRO A 470 -4.74 26.69 -22.92
C PRO A 470 -3.94 27.99 -23.03
N SER A 471 -4.03 28.65 -24.19
CA SER A 471 -3.35 29.93 -24.41
C SER A 471 -3.76 30.97 -23.37
N ALA A 472 -2.77 31.66 -22.80
CA ALA A 472 -2.96 32.65 -21.75
C ALA A 472 -3.50 33.98 -22.33
N VAL A 473 -4.74 33.94 -22.82
CA VAL A 473 -5.44 35.11 -23.36
C VAL A 473 -6.28 35.71 -22.23
N PRO A 474 -6.04 36.98 -21.85
CA PRO A 474 -6.90 37.66 -20.90
C PRO A 474 -8.34 37.64 -21.43
N ILE A 475 -9.31 37.54 -20.53
CA ILE A 475 -10.73 37.64 -20.90
C ILE A 475 -11.00 38.97 -21.63
N ARG A 476 -10.15 40.00 -21.41
CA ARG A 476 -10.13 41.27 -22.13
C ARG A 476 -8.95 41.37 -23.10
N GLY A 477 -9.11 40.84 -24.31
CA GLY A 477 -8.14 41.04 -25.40
C GLY A 477 -8.71 40.73 -26.79
N GLY A 478 -8.71 41.71 -27.70
CA GLY A 478 -8.88 41.49 -29.15
C GLY A 478 -10.29 41.21 -29.69
N GLY A 479 -11.36 41.60 -28.99
CA GLY A 479 -12.74 41.49 -29.51
C GLY A 479 -13.30 40.07 -29.60
N ARG A 480 -12.69 39.09 -28.94
CA ARG A 480 -13.18 37.71 -28.82
C ARG A 480 -13.63 37.41 -27.39
N ASN A 481 -14.89 37.01 -27.23
CA ASN A 481 -15.51 36.65 -25.96
C ASN A 481 -15.32 35.16 -25.66
N GLY A 482 -14.26 34.80 -24.92
CA GLY A 482 -14.08 33.45 -24.39
C GLY A 482 -14.62 33.31 -22.97
N ARG A 483 -15.27 32.20 -22.65
CA ARG A 483 -15.67 31.83 -21.28
C ARG A 483 -14.48 31.23 -20.54
N LEU A 484 -14.39 31.46 -19.24
CA LEU A 484 -13.41 30.82 -18.38
C LEU A 484 -13.89 29.41 -17.98
N ARG A 485 -13.16 28.37 -18.37
CA ARG A 485 -13.42 26.98 -18.03
C ARG A 485 -12.87 26.66 -16.66
N VAL A 486 -13.78 26.32 -15.75
CA VAL A 486 -13.48 25.96 -14.36
C VAL A 486 -13.90 24.52 -14.12
N GLY A 487 -12.94 23.69 -13.70
CA GLY A 487 -13.18 22.29 -13.37
C GLY A 487 -13.20 22.06 -11.87
N TYR A 488 -14.25 21.45 -11.33
CA TYR A 488 -14.36 21.03 -9.94
C TYR A 488 -14.15 19.52 -9.83
N VAL A 489 -13.14 19.09 -9.09
CA VAL A 489 -12.85 17.66 -8.87
C VAL A 489 -13.22 17.29 -7.44
N SER A 490 -14.11 16.30 -7.29
CA SER A 490 -14.55 15.86 -5.97
C SER A 490 -14.96 14.39 -5.93
N SER A 491 -14.60 13.69 -4.85
CA SER A 491 -15.23 12.42 -4.45
C SER A 491 -16.58 12.57 -3.76
N ASP A 492 -17.02 13.81 -3.50
CA ASP A 492 -18.07 14.09 -2.53
C ASP A 492 -19.36 14.63 -3.19
N PHE A 493 -19.51 14.42 -4.51
CA PHE A 493 -20.75 14.64 -5.25
C PHE A 493 -21.76 13.52 -4.95
N GLY A 494 -22.54 13.69 -3.90
CA GLY A 494 -23.45 12.68 -3.33
C GLY A 494 -23.99 13.12 -1.97
N ASN A 495 -24.46 12.20 -1.14
CA ASN A 495 -24.89 12.50 0.23
C ASN A 495 -23.68 12.74 1.17
N HIS A 496 -23.02 13.88 0.99
CA HIS A 496 -21.85 14.31 1.74
C HIS A 496 -21.97 15.78 2.13
N PRO A 497 -21.40 16.22 3.28
CA PRO A 497 -21.43 17.62 3.71
C PRO A 497 -21.02 18.65 2.65
N LEU A 498 -20.09 18.32 1.75
CA LEU A 498 -19.70 19.20 0.64
C LEU A 498 -20.91 19.51 -0.27
N SER A 499 -21.59 18.47 -0.76
CA SER A 499 -22.82 18.61 -1.58
C SER A 499 -23.97 19.27 -0.80
N HIS A 500 -24.02 18.98 0.52
CA HIS A 500 -24.66 19.77 1.60
C HIS A 500 -24.77 21.26 1.33
N LEU A 501 -23.60 21.81 1.05
CA LEU A 501 -23.30 23.22 1.19
C LEU A 501 -23.06 23.90 -0.15
N MET A 502 -22.53 23.15 -1.13
CA MET A 502 -22.17 23.65 -2.44
C MET A 502 -23.18 23.30 -3.54
N GLY A 503 -24.25 22.54 -3.25
CA GLY A 503 -25.12 21.94 -4.26
C GLY A 503 -25.52 22.87 -5.41
N SER A 504 -25.98 24.09 -5.11
CA SER A 504 -26.34 25.08 -6.14
C SER A 504 -25.17 25.83 -6.80
N VAL A 505 -23.97 25.85 -6.19
CA VAL A 505 -22.83 26.66 -6.65
C VAL A 505 -22.52 26.38 -8.12
N PHE A 506 -22.49 25.10 -8.48
CA PHE A 506 -22.12 24.65 -9.83
C PHE A 506 -23.08 25.15 -10.92
N GLY A 507 -24.38 25.25 -10.60
CA GLY A 507 -25.40 25.78 -11.51
C GLY A 507 -25.62 27.29 -11.45
N MET A 508 -25.13 27.95 -10.38
CA MET A 508 -25.28 29.39 -10.17
C MET A 508 -24.21 30.24 -10.85
N HIS A 509 -23.16 29.61 -11.39
CA HIS A 509 -22.18 30.31 -12.19
C HIS A 509 -22.81 30.99 -13.39
N ASN A 510 -22.30 32.18 -13.70
CA ASN A 510 -22.77 32.93 -14.84
C ASN A 510 -22.27 32.29 -16.14
N ARG A 511 -23.18 31.59 -16.82
CA ARG A 511 -22.90 30.88 -18.09
C ARG A 511 -22.38 31.79 -19.20
N GLU A 512 -22.58 33.10 -19.10
CA GLU A 512 -22.02 34.05 -20.04
C GLU A 512 -20.50 34.19 -19.96
N ASN A 513 -19.92 33.93 -18.78
CA ASN A 513 -18.54 34.22 -18.45
C ASN A 513 -17.76 33.00 -17.96
N VAL A 514 -18.42 32.02 -17.36
CA VAL A 514 -17.81 30.81 -16.81
C VAL A 514 -18.47 29.57 -17.42
N GLU A 515 -17.64 28.62 -17.83
CA GLU A 515 -18.05 27.29 -18.27
C GLU A 515 -17.61 26.27 -17.22
N VAL A 516 -18.58 25.58 -16.60
CA VAL A 516 -18.35 24.75 -15.42
C VAL A 516 -18.29 23.27 -15.78
N PHE A 517 -17.26 22.59 -15.29
CA PHE A 517 -17.07 21.15 -15.40
C PHE A 517 -16.99 20.54 -14.00
N CYS A 518 -17.73 19.46 -13.75
CA CYS A 518 -17.68 18.70 -12.51
C CYS A 518 -17.17 17.29 -12.79
N TYR A 519 -16.02 16.92 -12.20
CA TYR A 519 -15.41 15.59 -12.33
C TYR A 519 -15.62 14.81 -11.04
N ALA A 520 -16.50 13.81 -11.08
CA ALA A 520 -16.85 13.00 -9.94
C ALA A 520 -15.90 11.82 -9.78
N LEU A 521 -15.14 11.81 -8.68
CA LEU A 521 -14.25 10.71 -8.32
C LEU A 521 -14.99 9.53 -7.66
N SER A 522 -16.27 9.71 -7.32
CA SER A 522 -17.12 8.68 -6.73
C SER A 522 -18.27 8.27 -7.67
N PRO A 523 -18.67 6.98 -7.65
CA PRO A 523 -19.83 6.52 -8.39
C PRO A 523 -21.10 7.26 -7.97
N ASN A 524 -22.08 7.29 -8.86
CA ASN A 524 -23.40 7.83 -8.53
C ASN A 524 -24.06 7.01 -7.40
N ASP A 525 -24.36 7.67 -6.28
CA ASP A 525 -24.99 7.07 -5.10
C ASP A 525 -26.53 7.07 -5.15
N GLY A 526 -27.11 7.60 -6.23
CA GLY A 526 -28.57 7.69 -6.44
C GLY A 526 -29.28 8.75 -5.59
N THR A 527 -28.53 9.55 -4.83
CA THR A 527 -29.10 10.52 -3.91
C THR A 527 -29.57 11.78 -4.64
N GLU A 528 -30.51 12.50 -4.03
CA GLU A 528 -31.01 13.77 -4.59
C GLU A 528 -29.87 14.78 -4.83
N TRP A 529 -28.83 14.75 -4.01
CA TRP A 529 -27.66 15.62 -4.11
C TRP A 529 -26.88 15.38 -5.40
N ARG A 530 -26.55 14.11 -5.71
CA ARG A 530 -25.83 13.74 -6.93
C ARG A 530 -26.66 14.07 -8.18
N LEU A 531 -27.93 13.65 -8.20
CA LEU A 531 -28.83 13.89 -9.34
C LEU A 531 -29.00 15.37 -9.64
N ARG A 532 -29.12 16.18 -8.59
CA ARG A 532 -29.25 17.63 -8.72
C ARG A 532 -27.99 18.28 -9.29
N ILE A 533 -26.82 18.02 -8.70
CA ILE A 533 -25.56 18.61 -9.19
C ILE A 533 -25.35 18.24 -10.66
N GLN A 534 -25.62 16.98 -11.02
CA GLN A 534 -25.54 16.51 -12.40
C GLN A 534 -26.51 17.23 -13.35
N SER A 535 -27.69 17.64 -12.87
CA SER A 535 -28.67 18.39 -13.67
C SER A 535 -28.40 19.90 -13.77
N GLU A 536 -27.76 20.49 -12.76
CA GLU A 536 -27.55 21.94 -12.66
C GLU A 536 -26.19 22.37 -13.22
N ALA A 537 -25.15 21.55 -13.04
CA ALA A 537 -23.83 21.77 -13.64
C ALA A 537 -23.92 21.69 -15.18
N GLU A 538 -23.13 22.51 -15.86
CA GLU A 538 -23.14 22.52 -17.32
C GLU A 538 -22.54 21.26 -17.93
N HIS A 539 -21.41 20.81 -17.39
CA HIS A 539 -20.79 19.53 -17.72
C HIS A 539 -20.55 18.73 -16.44
N PHE A 540 -21.07 17.51 -16.38
CA PHE A 540 -20.86 16.60 -15.26
C PHE A 540 -20.35 15.25 -15.78
N VAL A 541 -19.16 14.85 -15.35
CA VAL A 541 -18.48 13.65 -15.81
C VAL A 541 -18.20 12.73 -14.64
N ASP A 542 -18.69 11.49 -14.71
CA ASP A 542 -18.31 10.43 -13.78
C ASP A 542 -16.97 9.82 -14.21
N VAL A 543 -15.93 10.06 -13.42
CA VAL A 543 -14.57 9.57 -13.67
C VAL A 543 -14.13 8.55 -12.61
N SER A 544 -15.07 8.06 -11.81
CA SER A 544 -14.79 7.18 -10.65
C SER A 544 -14.14 5.85 -11.04
N SER A 545 -14.46 5.34 -12.24
CA SER A 545 -13.89 4.11 -12.79
C SER A 545 -12.64 4.33 -13.65
N MET A 546 -12.24 5.58 -13.89
CA MET A 546 -11.10 5.90 -14.76
C MET A 546 -9.79 5.99 -13.97
N PRO A 547 -8.65 5.51 -14.52
CA PRO A 547 -7.34 5.69 -13.90
C PRO A 547 -6.88 7.16 -13.95
N SER A 548 -5.97 7.56 -13.05
CA SER A 548 -5.75 8.99 -12.76
C SER A 548 -5.14 9.74 -13.93
N ASP A 549 -4.33 9.08 -14.75
CA ASP A 549 -3.74 9.63 -15.96
C ASP A 549 -4.78 9.94 -17.03
N MET A 550 -5.78 9.07 -17.21
CA MET A 550 -6.89 9.30 -18.13
C MET A 550 -7.74 10.49 -17.69
N VAL A 551 -7.98 10.64 -16.38
CA VAL A 551 -8.68 11.81 -15.84
C VAL A 551 -7.88 13.08 -16.09
N ALA A 552 -6.56 13.07 -15.86
CA ALA A 552 -5.71 14.23 -16.14
C ALA A 552 -5.69 14.62 -17.62
N ARG A 553 -5.62 13.64 -18.54
CA ARG A 553 -5.72 13.90 -19.99
C ARG A 553 -7.06 14.52 -20.35
N MET A 554 -8.17 13.96 -19.85
CA MET A 554 -9.51 14.50 -20.08
C MET A 554 -9.63 15.95 -19.62
N ILE A 555 -9.16 16.27 -18.40
CA ILE A 555 -9.15 17.64 -17.88
C ILE A 555 -8.34 18.58 -18.80
N ASN A 556 -7.22 18.11 -19.35
CA ASN A 556 -6.43 18.90 -20.29
C ASN A 556 -7.10 19.04 -21.66
N ASP A 557 -7.71 17.98 -22.19
CA ASP A 557 -8.45 17.97 -23.46
C ASP A 557 -9.69 18.89 -23.39
N ASP A 558 -10.34 18.96 -22.23
CA ASP A 558 -11.42 19.92 -21.92
C ASP A 558 -10.92 21.37 -21.84
N GLN A 559 -9.60 21.60 -21.90
CA GLN A 559 -8.94 22.91 -21.83
C GLN A 559 -9.30 23.67 -20.55
N ILE A 560 -9.38 22.97 -19.42
CA ILE A 560 -9.64 23.59 -18.11
C ILE A 560 -8.53 24.60 -17.78
N GLN A 561 -8.94 25.84 -17.48
CA GLN A 561 -8.02 26.92 -17.14
C GLN A 561 -7.80 27.01 -15.62
N ILE A 562 -8.85 26.78 -14.83
CA ILE A 562 -8.76 26.73 -13.37
C ILE A 562 -9.34 25.41 -12.87
N LEU A 563 -8.51 24.60 -12.21
CA LEU A 563 -8.91 23.32 -11.64
C LEU A 563 -9.01 23.44 -10.10
N ILE A 564 -10.19 23.15 -9.57
CA ILE A 564 -10.52 23.27 -8.15
C ILE A 564 -10.49 21.88 -7.50
N ASN A 565 -9.61 21.74 -6.51
CA ASN A 565 -9.56 20.59 -5.61
C ASN A 565 -10.56 20.80 -4.48
N LEU A 566 -11.65 20.03 -4.49
CA LEU A 566 -12.69 20.04 -3.46
C LEU A 566 -12.54 18.92 -2.43
N ASN A 567 -11.39 18.25 -2.36
CA ASN A 567 -11.15 17.17 -1.41
C ASN A 567 -10.01 17.48 -0.43
N GLY A 568 -8.87 17.99 -0.93
CA GLY A 568 -7.61 18.01 -0.18
C GLY A 568 -7.22 16.60 0.26
N TYR A 569 -6.98 16.38 1.56
CA TYR A 569 -6.55 15.08 2.10
C TYR A 569 -7.66 14.29 2.80
N THR A 570 -8.83 14.20 2.17
CA THR A 570 -9.97 13.43 2.67
C THR A 570 -10.10 12.07 1.97
N LYS A 571 -11.02 11.23 2.45
CA LYS A 571 -11.30 9.92 1.86
C LYS A 571 -11.79 10.07 0.42
N GLY A 572 -11.22 9.31 -0.51
CA GLY A 572 -11.59 9.35 -1.93
C GLY A 572 -10.81 10.38 -2.76
N ALA A 573 -9.98 11.22 -2.14
CA ALA A 573 -9.13 12.18 -2.84
C ALA A 573 -8.13 11.48 -3.78
N ARG A 574 -7.95 12.06 -4.97
CA ARG A 574 -6.97 11.62 -5.98
C ARG A 574 -6.03 12.77 -6.35
N ASN A 575 -5.24 13.20 -5.37
CA ASN A 575 -4.37 14.37 -5.50
C ASN A 575 -3.25 14.19 -6.53
N GLU A 576 -2.93 12.96 -6.92
CA GLU A 576 -2.02 12.68 -8.02
C GLU A 576 -2.52 13.24 -9.37
N ILE A 577 -3.84 13.44 -9.55
CA ILE A 577 -4.40 14.13 -10.72
C ILE A 577 -3.86 15.57 -10.78
N PHE A 578 -3.89 16.28 -9.66
CA PHE A 578 -3.36 17.65 -9.53
C PHE A 578 -1.83 17.67 -9.61
N ALA A 579 -1.16 16.65 -9.11
CA ALA A 579 0.30 16.55 -9.20
C ALA A 579 0.79 16.36 -10.66
N MET A 580 -0.05 15.81 -11.54
CA MET A 580 0.21 15.75 -12.99
C MET A 580 0.00 17.09 -13.70
N GLN A 581 -0.56 18.09 -13.02
CA GLN A 581 -0.78 19.46 -13.52
C GLN A 581 -1.47 19.52 -14.89
N PRO A 582 -2.71 19.03 -15.05
CA PRO A 582 -3.43 19.11 -16.33
C PRO A 582 -3.97 20.51 -16.66
N ALA A 583 -4.09 21.38 -15.65
CA ALA A 583 -4.53 22.77 -15.79
C ALA A 583 -3.44 23.76 -15.30
N PRO A 584 -3.35 24.96 -15.88
CA PRO A 584 -2.30 25.92 -15.53
C PRO A 584 -2.47 26.57 -14.15
N ILE A 585 -3.71 26.66 -13.65
CA ILE A 585 -4.03 27.18 -12.32
C ILE A 585 -4.80 26.09 -11.56
N GLN A 586 -4.30 25.74 -10.39
CA GLN A 586 -4.93 24.77 -9.49
C GLN A 586 -5.17 25.39 -8.12
N VAL A 587 -6.36 25.18 -7.58
CA VAL A 587 -6.86 25.87 -6.39
C VAL A 587 -7.40 24.84 -5.40
N SER A 588 -7.02 24.94 -4.14
CA SER A 588 -7.66 24.21 -3.04
C SER A 588 -8.86 24.99 -2.52
N TYR A 589 -9.98 24.32 -2.32
CA TYR A 589 -11.16 24.94 -1.73
C TYR A 589 -12.02 23.95 -0.95
N MET A 590 -12.48 24.40 0.24
CA MET A 590 -13.55 23.85 1.09
C MET A 590 -13.42 22.43 1.64
N GLY A 591 -13.11 21.42 0.82
CA GLY A 591 -13.12 20.02 1.23
C GLY A 591 -12.15 19.68 2.35
N PHE A 592 -11.06 20.43 2.46
CA PHE A 592 -10.04 20.26 3.48
C PHE A 592 -9.72 21.60 4.17
N PRO A 593 -9.95 21.73 5.48
CA PRO A 593 -9.75 22.97 6.22
C PRO A 593 -8.27 23.13 6.63
N GLY A 594 -7.37 23.13 5.65
CA GLY A 594 -5.93 23.25 5.85
C GLY A 594 -5.14 23.38 4.54
N THR A 595 -3.83 23.57 4.69
CA THR A 595 -2.86 23.63 3.59
C THR A 595 -2.68 22.28 2.90
N THR A 596 -2.69 22.23 1.57
CA THR A 596 -2.34 21.01 0.83
C THR A 596 -0.84 20.71 0.91
N GLY A 597 0.00 21.68 1.27
CA GLY A 597 1.46 21.52 1.25
C GLY A 597 2.05 21.29 -0.16
N ALA A 598 1.23 21.38 -1.21
CA ALA A 598 1.59 21.00 -2.56
C ALA A 598 2.13 22.18 -3.35
N SER A 599 3.31 22.04 -3.93
CA SER A 599 3.87 23.05 -4.86
C SER A 599 3.07 23.17 -6.16
N TYR A 600 2.31 22.14 -6.52
CA TYR A 600 1.47 22.10 -7.71
C TYR A 600 0.08 22.74 -7.51
N ILE A 601 -0.30 23.16 -6.31
CA ILE A 601 -1.54 23.90 -6.04
C ILE A 601 -1.19 25.35 -5.68
N GLN A 602 -1.63 26.30 -6.50
CA GLN A 602 -1.16 27.69 -6.41
C GLN A 602 -1.93 28.51 -5.38
N TYR A 603 -3.23 28.29 -5.26
CA TYR A 603 -4.12 29.13 -4.45
C TYR A 603 -4.95 28.32 -3.45
N LEU A 604 -5.26 28.94 -2.32
CA LEU A 604 -6.23 28.46 -1.34
C LEU A 604 -7.30 29.53 -1.17
N VAL A 605 -8.56 29.19 -1.48
CA VAL A 605 -9.70 30.08 -1.26
C VAL A 605 -10.09 30.02 0.22
N THR A 606 -10.02 31.17 0.88
CA THR A 606 -10.24 31.36 2.32
C THR A 606 -10.79 32.78 2.58
N ASP A 607 -10.79 33.26 3.82
CA ASP A 607 -11.15 34.63 4.20
C ASP A 607 -10.17 35.18 5.23
N GLU A 608 -10.24 36.51 5.46
CA GLU A 608 -9.30 37.22 6.33
C GLU A 608 -9.39 36.76 7.79
N PHE A 609 -10.56 36.32 8.26
CA PHE A 609 -10.73 35.89 9.64
C PHE A 609 -10.15 34.49 9.85
N VAL A 610 -10.42 33.57 8.92
CA VAL A 610 -10.00 32.16 8.98
C VAL A 610 -8.52 32.00 8.71
N SER A 611 -7.97 32.74 7.75
CA SER A 611 -6.56 32.68 7.39
C SER A 611 -6.00 34.10 7.29
N PRO A 612 -5.84 34.82 8.42
CA PRO A 612 -5.28 36.16 8.40
C PRO A 612 -3.86 36.14 7.84
N THR A 613 -3.43 37.25 7.23
CA THR A 613 -2.12 37.34 6.55
C THR A 613 -0.94 37.07 7.47
N CYS A 614 -1.07 37.33 8.78
CA CYS A 614 -0.05 37.00 9.78
C CYS A 614 0.24 35.48 9.87
N PHE A 615 -0.75 34.64 9.57
CA PHE A 615 -0.61 33.18 9.51
C PHE A 615 -0.28 32.66 8.11
N SER A 616 -0.01 33.51 7.13
CA SER A 616 0.34 33.06 5.75
C SER A 616 1.51 32.06 5.70
N HIS A 617 2.42 32.10 6.67
CA HIS A 617 3.59 31.23 6.76
C HIS A 617 3.27 29.73 7.01
N ILE A 618 2.05 29.40 7.46
CA ILE A 618 1.60 28.01 7.68
C ILE A 618 0.92 27.39 6.45
N TYR A 619 0.84 28.14 5.34
CA TYR A 619 0.23 27.69 4.08
C TYR A 619 1.28 27.63 2.97
N SER A 620 1.16 26.64 2.07
CA SER A 620 2.00 26.60 0.86
C SER A 620 1.43 27.46 -0.26
N GLU A 621 0.11 27.52 -0.33
CA GLU A 621 -0.68 28.20 -1.33
C GLU A 621 -0.73 29.70 -1.06
N LYS A 622 -1.05 30.47 -2.09
CA LYS A 622 -1.37 31.89 -1.94
C LYS A 622 -2.82 32.06 -1.49
N LEU A 623 -3.00 32.81 -0.42
CA LEU A 623 -4.32 33.03 0.18
C LEU A 623 -5.15 33.96 -0.71
N VAL A 624 -6.36 33.49 -1.03
CA VAL A 624 -7.37 34.23 -1.77
C VAL A 624 -8.50 34.51 -0.82
N HIS A 625 -8.58 35.75 -0.33
CA HIS A 625 -9.59 36.12 0.66
C HIS A 625 -10.89 36.54 -0.03
N LEU A 626 -11.92 35.72 0.13
CA LEU A 626 -13.29 36.11 -0.19
C LEU A 626 -13.81 37.09 0.86
N PRO A 627 -14.71 38.01 0.47
CA PRO A 627 -15.37 38.90 1.41
C PRO A 627 -16.34 38.10 2.30
N HIS A 628 -16.54 38.58 3.53
CA HIS A 628 -17.42 38.02 4.56
C HIS A 628 -17.02 36.64 5.09
N CYS A 629 -17.12 35.60 4.26
CA CYS A 629 -16.81 34.22 4.63
C CYS A 629 -16.43 33.40 3.40
N TYR A 630 -15.41 32.56 3.52
CA TYR A 630 -15.03 31.62 2.47
C TYR A 630 -15.98 30.41 2.35
N PHE A 631 -16.71 30.11 3.44
CA PHE A 631 -17.51 28.92 3.58
C PHE A 631 -18.91 29.15 2.99
N VAL A 632 -19.19 28.52 1.84
CA VAL A 632 -20.47 28.67 1.13
C VAL A 632 -21.55 27.78 1.75
N ASN A 633 -22.80 28.27 1.74
CA ASN A 633 -23.97 27.54 2.25
C ASN A 633 -25.15 27.63 1.28
N ASP A 634 -25.79 26.50 1.00
CA ASP A 634 -26.93 26.38 0.07
C ASP A 634 -28.30 26.31 0.76
N TYR A 635 -28.36 26.61 2.06
CA TYR A 635 -29.55 26.33 2.88
C TYR A 635 -30.73 27.24 2.54
N LYS A 636 -30.49 28.45 2.03
CA LYS A 636 -31.56 29.33 1.52
C LYS A 636 -32.26 28.75 0.29
N GLN A 637 -31.63 27.86 -0.44
CA GLN A 637 -32.19 27.22 -1.63
C GLN A 637 -32.79 25.87 -1.30
N LYS A 638 -32.17 25.11 -0.38
CA LYS A 638 -32.50 23.70 -0.13
C LYS A 638 -33.17 23.39 1.18
N ASN A 639 -32.92 24.17 2.23
CA ASN A 639 -33.32 23.83 3.59
C ASN A 639 -34.26 24.90 4.18
N ARG A 640 -35.02 25.62 3.36
CA ARG A 640 -36.02 26.58 3.86
C ARG A 640 -37.21 25.89 4.52
N ASP A 641 -37.54 24.68 4.10
CA ASP A 641 -38.60 23.84 4.68
C ASP A 641 -38.34 23.52 6.17
N VAL A 642 -37.07 23.48 6.61
CA VAL A 642 -36.73 23.24 8.01
C VAL A 642 -37.17 24.36 8.94
N LEU A 643 -37.49 25.54 8.37
CA LEU A 643 -37.98 26.70 9.09
C LEU A 643 -39.51 26.73 9.20
N ASP A 644 -40.22 25.76 8.60
CA ASP A 644 -41.67 25.66 8.68
C ASP A 644 -42.11 25.47 10.15
N PRO A 645 -42.92 26.39 10.72
CA PRO A 645 -43.42 26.26 12.08
C PRO A 645 -44.28 25.01 12.33
N SER A 646 -44.91 24.47 11.29
CA SER A 646 -45.80 23.31 11.40
C SER A 646 -45.06 21.98 11.62
N CYS A 647 -43.76 21.95 11.33
CA CYS A 647 -42.92 20.76 11.39
C CYS A 647 -41.82 20.86 12.47
N GLN A 648 -41.97 21.77 13.44
CA GLN A 648 -41.00 21.92 14.52
C GLN A 648 -41.10 20.74 15.50
N PRO A 649 -39.97 20.08 15.84
CA PRO A 649 -39.97 19.06 16.88
C PRO A 649 -40.21 19.67 18.26
N ARG A 650 -40.41 18.82 19.27
CA ARG A 650 -40.50 19.22 20.68
C ARG A 650 -39.31 18.71 21.46
N ARG A 651 -38.98 19.36 22.58
CA ARG A 651 -37.92 18.91 23.48
C ARG A 651 -38.18 17.51 24.02
N SER A 652 -39.43 17.19 24.35
CA SER A 652 -39.85 15.85 24.78
C SER A 652 -39.57 14.74 23.77
N ASP A 653 -39.58 15.03 22.46
CA ASP A 653 -39.29 14.03 21.42
C ASP A 653 -37.82 13.55 21.47
N TYR A 654 -36.92 14.33 22.10
CA TYR A 654 -35.51 14.02 22.29
C TYR A 654 -35.11 13.80 23.77
N GLY A 655 -36.08 13.67 24.67
CA GLY A 655 -35.83 13.49 26.10
C GLY A 655 -35.24 14.73 26.78
N LEU A 656 -35.44 15.92 26.21
CA LEU A 656 -34.99 17.19 26.79
C LEU A 656 -36.06 17.74 27.74
N ALA A 657 -35.63 18.35 28.84
CA ALA A 657 -36.51 19.04 29.77
C ALA A 657 -36.93 20.42 29.23
N GLU A 658 -38.21 20.75 29.37
CA GLU A 658 -38.77 22.03 28.88
C GLU A 658 -38.29 23.24 29.70
N ASP A 659 -37.99 23.04 30.98
CA ASP A 659 -37.64 24.08 31.96
C ASP A 659 -36.13 24.33 32.11
N LYS A 660 -35.29 23.46 31.53
CA LYS A 660 -33.82 23.60 31.58
C LYS A 660 -33.27 24.51 30.48
N PHE A 661 -32.14 25.16 30.77
CA PHE A 661 -31.28 25.73 29.73
C PHE A 661 -30.56 24.59 28.98
N ILE A 662 -30.66 24.53 27.66
CA ILE A 662 -30.04 23.48 26.85
C ILE A 662 -28.84 24.06 26.09
N PHE A 663 -27.64 23.76 26.57
CA PHE A 663 -26.43 23.89 25.77
C PHE A 663 -26.37 22.73 24.76
N ALA A 664 -25.86 22.95 23.56
CA ALA A 664 -25.72 21.89 22.55
C ALA A 664 -24.34 21.87 21.92
N CYS A 665 -23.86 20.67 21.59
CA CYS A 665 -22.74 20.47 20.68
C CYS A 665 -22.96 19.19 19.86
N PHE A 666 -23.21 19.35 18.55
CA PHE A 666 -23.48 18.22 17.65
C PHE A 666 -22.28 17.82 16.78
N ASN A 667 -21.09 18.25 17.18
CA ASN A 667 -19.84 17.81 16.58
C ASN A 667 -19.59 16.34 16.91
N GLN A 668 -18.84 15.64 16.04
CA GLN A 668 -18.29 14.34 16.39
C GLN A 668 -17.33 14.47 17.58
N LEU A 669 -17.28 13.44 18.41
CA LEU A 669 -16.60 13.49 19.71
C LEU A 669 -15.08 13.70 19.59
N TYR A 670 -14.45 13.30 18.47
CA TYR A 670 -13.02 13.51 18.26
C TYR A 670 -12.59 14.99 18.27
N LYS A 671 -13.52 15.94 18.10
CA LYS A 671 -13.26 17.38 18.14
C LYS A 671 -13.16 17.94 19.57
N MET A 672 -13.45 17.12 20.58
CA MET A 672 -13.39 17.49 21.99
C MET A 672 -12.06 17.03 22.60
N ASP A 673 -11.60 17.76 23.60
CA ASP A 673 -10.47 17.36 24.42
C ASP A 673 -10.77 17.65 25.91
N PRO A 674 -9.86 17.25 26.83
CA PRO A 674 -10.08 17.44 28.26
C PRO A 674 -10.29 18.90 28.67
N GLU A 675 -9.60 19.86 28.03
CA GLU A 675 -9.69 21.29 28.37
C GLU A 675 -11.06 21.84 27.99
N ILE A 676 -11.52 21.55 26.77
CA ILE A 676 -12.83 21.96 26.26
C ILE A 676 -13.94 21.37 27.13
N PHE A 677 -13.90 20.06 27.38
CA PHE A 677 -14.97 19.39 28.12
C PHE A 677 -14.97 19.78 29.60
N SER A 678 -13.81 20.00 30.22
CA SER A 678 -13.72 20.55 31.57
C SER A 678 -14.32 21.95 31.66
N THR A 679 -14.08 22.80 30.66
CA THR A 679 -14.70 24.12 30.57
C THR A 679 -16.23 23.99 30.51
N TRP A 680 -16.76 23.05 29.73
CA TRP A 680 -18.21 22.80 29.69
C TRP A 680 -18.76 22.28 31.01
N CYS A 681 -18.03 21.41 31.72
CA CYS A 681 -18.39 21.00 33.08
C CYS A 681 -18.45 22.20 34.04
N ASN A 682 -17.52 23.17 33.92
CA ASN A 682 -17.56 24.41 34.71
C ASN A 682 -18.81 25.23 34.40
N ILE A 683 -19.16 25.39 33.11
CA ILE A 683 -20.39 26.08 32.67
C ILE A 683 -21.62 25.42 33.31
N LEU A 684 -21.74 24.10 33.24
CA LEU A 684 -22.87 23.35 33.81
C LEU A 684 -22.98 23.49 35.33
N ARG A 685 -21.85 23.56 36.04
CA ARG A 685 -21.85 23.83 37.50
C ARG A 685 -22.27 25.26 37.84
N ARG A 686 -21.90 26.22 37.00
CA ARG A 686 -22.28 27.64 37.16
C ARG A 686 -23.71 27.93 36.74
N VAL A 687 -24.32 27.05 35.94
CA VAL A 687 -25.72 27.13 35.49
C VAL A 687 -26.45 25.84 35.89
N PRO A 688 -26.80 25.64 37.16
CA PRO A 688 -27.26 24.34 37.67
C PRO A 688 -28.57 23.84 37.02
N ASN A 689 -29.47 24.74 36.61
CA ASN A 689 -30.69 24.39 35.86
C ASN A 689 -30.43 24.33 34.34
N SER A 690 -29.41 23.58 33.94
CA SER A 690 -29.04 23.38 32.54
C SER A 690 -28.65 21.96 32.21
N ALA A 691 -28.63 21.62 30.93
CA ALA A 691 -28.09 20.39 30.39
C ALA A 691 -27.27 20.67 29.12
N LEU A 692 -26.29 19.82 28.85
CA LEU A 692 -25.48 19.77 27.65
C LEU A 692 -25.93 18.60 26.78
N TRP A 693 -26.33 18.92 25.55
CA TRP A 693 -26.86 17.98 24.57
C TRP A 693 -25.82 17.66 23.50
N LEU A 694 -25.37 16.41 23.46
CA LEU A 694 -24.23 15.95 22.67
C LEU A 694 -24.61 14.93 21.59
N LEU A 695 -23.87 14.92 20.48
CA LEU A 695 -23.98 13.86 19.49
C LEU A 695 -23.33 12.55 19.99
N ARG A 696 -24.07 11.45 19.91
CA ARG A 696 -23.61 10.11 20.26
C ARG A 696 -22.85 9.47 19.10
N PHE A 697 -21.67 10.00 18.77
CA PHE A 697 -20.89 9.46 17.65
C PHE A 697 -19.36 9.58 17.85
N PRO A 698 -18.65 8.44 18.05
CA PRO A 698 -19.17 7.08 18.19
C PRO A 698 -19.85 6.84 19.55
N ALA A 699 -20.77 5.87 19.62
CA ALA A 699 -21.49 5.55 20.87
C ALA A 699 -20.58 5.13 22.03
N ALA A 700 -19.41 4.55 21.74
CA ALA A 700 -18.43 4.16 22.74
C ALA A 700 -17.91 5.35 23.60
N GLY A 701 -18.00 6.59 23.10
CA GLY A 701 -17.58 7.77 23.85
C GLY A 701 -18.58 8.26 24.90
N GLU A 702 -19.85 7.84 24.83
CA GLU A 702 -20.90 8.34 25.72
C GLU A 702 -20.59 8.07 27.19
N MET A 703 -20.30 6.81 27.55
CA MET A 703 -20.08 6.45 28.94
C MET A 703 -18.83 7.14 29.51
N ARG A 704 -17.76 7.26 28.70
CA ARG A 704 -16.52 7.94 29.11
C ARG A 704 -16.76 9.41 29.44
N LEU A 705 -17.50 10.13 28.59
CA LEU A 705 -17.84 11.53 28.85
C LEU A 705 -18.77 11.68 30.07
N ARG A 706 -19.75 10.78 30.26
CA ARG A 706 -20.60 10.78 31.47
C ARG A 706 -19.77 10.57 32.74
N THR A 707 -18.87 9.58 32.75
CA THR A 707 -17.98 9.32 33.87
C THR A 707 -17.06 10.50 34.14
N TYR A 708 -16.47 11.09 33.09
CA TYR A 708 -15.62 12.27 33.22
C TYR A 708 -16.39 13.46 33.81
N ALA A 709 -17.60 13.74 33.31
CA ALA A 709 -18.44 14.81 33.82
C ALA A 709 -18.82 14.61 35.29
N ALA A 710 -19.17 13.38 35.69
CA ALA A 710 -19.48 13.03 37.07
C ALA A 710 -18.28 13.27 38.01
N LEU A 711 -17.05 12.91 37.58
CA LEU A 711 -15.82 13.21 38.33
C LEU A 711 -15.56 14.72 38.48
N GLN A 712 -16.05 15.53 37.54
CA GLN A 712 -15.99 16.99 37.58
C GLN A 712 -17.17 17.63 38.34
N GLY A 713 -18.04 16.83 38.97
CA GLY A 713 -19.17 17.31 39.79
C GLY A 713 -20.41 17.73 39.00
N VAL A 714 -20.54 17.31 37.74
CA VAL A 714 -21.75 17.52 36.93
C VAL A 714 -22.77 16.42 37.22
N GLN A 715 -24.06 16.78 37.34
CA GLN A 715 -25.11 15.80 37.63
C GLN A 715 -25.45 14.95 36.40
N PRO A 716 -25.82 13.66 36.56
CA PRO A 716 -26.08 12.75 35.43
C PRO A 716 -27.15 13.24 34.44
N ASP A 717 -28.16 13.96 34.92
CA ASP A 717 -29.28 14.53 34.15
C ASP A 717 -28.93 15.84 33.44
N GLN A 718 -27.70 16.34 33.59
CA GLN A 718 -27.16 17.48 32.84
C GLN A 718 -26.40 17.06 31.59
N ILE A 719 -26.15 15.77 31.35
CA ILE A 719 -25.50 15.29 30.12
C ILE A 719 -26.50 14.43 29.36
N ILE A 720 -26.87 14.88 28.16
CA ILE A 720 -27.86 14.21 27.30
C ILE A 720 -27.21 13.90 25.97
N PHE A 721 -27.46 12.71 25.43
CA PHE A 721 -26.95 12.29 24.13
C PHE A 721 -28.09 12.11 23.14
N THR A 722 -27.81 12.37 21.85
CA THR A 722 -28.72 12.10 20.74
C THR A 722 -28.00 11.41 19.60
N ASP A 723 -28.73 10.61 18.84
CA ASP A 723 -28.21 9.90 17.68
C ASP A 723 -27.97 10.82 16.47
N VAL A 724 -27.23 10.28 15.51
CA VAL A 724 -27.10 10.89 14.19
C VAL A 724 -28.49 10.91 13.53
N ALA A 725 -28.94 12.08 13.12
CA ALA A 725 -30.22 12.28 12.46
C ALA A 725 -30.03 12.59 10.97
N MET A 726 -31.09 12.41 10.19
CA MET A 726 -31.12 12.90 8.81
C MET A 726 -30.90 14.41 8.77
N LYS A 727 -30.34 14.94 7.68
CA LYS A 727 -29.86 16.33 7.60
C LYS A 727 -30.95 17.37 7.95
N SER A 728 -32.16 17.21 7.41
CA SER A 728 -33.28 18.13 7.70
C SER A 728 -33.70 18.09 9.17
N GLU A 729 -33.83 16.88 9.74
CA GLU A 729 -34.13 16.70 11.17
C GLU A 729 -33.02 17.26 12.07
N HIS A 730 -31.75 17.05 11.71
CA HIS A 730 -30.60 17.58 12.43
C HIS A 730 -30.64 19.12 12.53
N ILE A 731 -31.00 19.79 11.44
CA ILE A 731 -31.16 21.24 11.44
C ILE A 731 -32.40 21.64 12.25
N ARG A 732 -33.55 20.98 12.05
CA ARG A 732 -34.79 21.28 12.80
C ARG A 732 -34.59 21.16 14.31
N ARG A 733 -34.03 20.04 14.78
CA ARG A 733 -33.84 19.81 16.22
C ARG A 733 -32.86 20.79 16.87
N SER A 734 -31.98 21.42 16.08
CA SER A 734 -31.06 22.43 16.59
C SER A 734 -31.78 23.66 17.15
N SER A 735 -33.01 23.95 16.71
CA SER A 735 -33.82 25.05 17.25
C SER A 735 -34.30 24.82 18.69
N LEU A 736 -34.21 23.57 19.20
CA LEU A 736 -34.63 23.19 20.56
C LEU A 736 -33.61 23.58 21.63
N ALA A 737 -32.35 23.77 21.24
CA ALA A 737 -31.30 24.22 22.13
C ALA A 737 -31.34 25.75 22.34
N ASP A 738 -30.74 26.21 23.42
CA ASP A 738 -30.66 27.64 23.76
C ASP A 738 -29.34 28.26 23.31
N LEU A 739 -28.21 27.54 23.46
CA LEU A 739 -26.89 28.01 23.05
C LEU A 739 -26.00 26.87 22.56
N PHE A 740 -25.33 27.05 21.43
CA PHE A 740 -24.34 26.11 20.94
C PHE A 740 -22.95 26.39 21.53
N LEU A 741 -22.28 25.34 22.01
CA LEU A 741 -20.91 25.38 22.48
C LEU A 741 -20.00 24.79 21.40
N ASP A 742 -19.23 25.64 20.73
CA ASP A 742 -18.28 25.21 19.71
C ASP A 742 -17.04 24.51 20.33
N THR A 743 -16.31 23.78 19.50
CA THR A 743 -15.07 23.08 19.87
C THR A 743 -13.84 23.82 19.34
N PRO A 744 -13.11 24.62 20.15
CA PRO A 744 -12.00 25.46 19.69
C PRO A 744 -10.87 24.72 18.96
N LEU A 745 -10.55 23.48 19.34
CA LEU A 745 -9.45 22.70 18.73
C LEU A 745 -9.75 22.25 17.28
N CYS A 746 -11.03 22.15 16.92
CA CYS A 746 -11.51 21.97 15.57
C CYS A 746 -12.99 22.36 15.54
N ASN A 747 -13.31 23.50 14.93
CA ASN A 747 -14.65 24.06 15.06
C ASN A 747 -15.74 23.20 14.40
N ALA A 748 -16.98 23.53 14.74
CA ALA A 748 -18.16 23.26 13.94
C ALA A 748 -18.05 23.99 12.59
N HIS A 749 -17.83 23.22 11.51
CA HIS A 749 -17.83 23.75 10.14
C HIS A 749 -19.25 23.65 9.59
N THR A 750 -19.60 22.56 8.90
CA THR A 750 -20.99 22.27 8.50
C THR A 750 -21.97 22.29 9.68
N THR A 751 -21.58 21.76 10.84
CA THR A 751 -22.42 21.82 12.04
C THR A 751 -22.66 23.26 12.49
N GLY A 752 -21.68 24.16 12.30
CA GLY A 752 -21.82 25.57 12.63
C GLY A 752 -22.84 26.26 11.73
N THR A 753 -22.84 25.92 10.44
CA THR A 753 -23.83 26.44 9.48
C THR A 753 -25.23 25.90 9.77
N ASP A 754 -25.34 24.62 10.18
CA ASP A 754 -26.60 23.98 10.57
C ASP A 754 -27.29 24.73 11.72
N VAL A 755 -26.53 25.01 12.78
CA VAL A 755 -27.10 25.64 13.98
C VAL A 755 -27.42 27.11 13.76
N LEU A 756 -26.59 27.85 13.02
CA LEU A 756 -26.90 29.24 12.67
C LEU A 756 -28.14 29.34 11.76
N TRP A 757 -28.32 28.38 10.84
CA TRP A 757 -29.52 28.32 10.02
C TRP A 757 -30.77 27.97 10.85
N ALA A 758 -30.66 27.12 11.86
CA ALA A 758 -31.75 26.91 12.83
C ALA A 758 -32.03 28.16 13.68
N GLY A 759 -31.10 29.11 13.74
CA GLY A 759 -31.19 30.33 14.54
C GLY A 759 -30.73 30.12 15.98
N LEU A 760 -29.87 29.13 16.22
CA LEU A 760 -29.22 28.86 17.49
C LEU A 760 -27.92 29.68 17.55
N PRO A 761 -27.78 30.65 18.47
CA PRO A 761 -26.52 31.34 18.70
C PRO A 761 -25.43 30.36 19.14
N MET A 762 -24.17 30.63 18.80
CA MET A 762 -23.03 29.83 19.24
C MET A 762 -22.02 30.66 20.01
N VAL A 763 -21.17 30.01 20.82
CA VAL A 763 -19.94 30.61 21.37
C VAL A 763 -18.75 29.85 20.80
N THR A 764 -17.75 30.58 20.30
CA THR A 764 -16.52 30.01 19.73
C THR A 764 -15.28 30.81 20.16
N HIS A 765 -14.13 30.15 20.17
CA HIS A 765 -12.84 30.75 20.47
C HIS A 765 -11.83 30.38 19.36
N PRO A 766 -11.36 31.37 18.57
CA PRO A 766 -10.45 31.10 17.46
C PRO A 766 -9.00 30.91 17.93
N LEU A 767 -8.35 29.84 17.47
CA LEU A 767 -6.90 29.60 17.64
C LEU A 767 -6.13 29.88 16.34
N ASP A 768 -4.98 29.24 16.10
CA ASP A 768 -4.06 29.60 14.99
C ASP A 768 -4.35 28.90 13.65
N LYS A 769 -4.93 27.69 13.69
CA LYS A 769 -5.13 26.86 12.48
C LYS A 769 -6.41 27.26 11.73
N MET A 770 -6.47 27.00 10.43
CA MET A 770 -7.69 27.19 9.63
C MET A 770 -8.92 26.52 10.27
N ALA A 771 -8.80 25.25 10.65
CA ALA A 771 -9.90 24.47 11.25
C ALA A 771 -10.41 24.99 12.60
N THR A 772 -9.62 25.83 13.31
CA THR A 772 -9.96 26.40 14.61
C THR A 772 -10.58 27.79 14.52
N ARG A 773 -10.75 28.33 13.31
CA ARG A 773 -11.24 29.71 13.08
C ARG A 773 -12.50 29.80 12.23
N VAL A 774 -12.96 28.68 11.67
CA VAL A 774 -14.12 28.63 10.77
C VAL A 774 -15.39 29.14 11.47
N ALA A 775 -15.69 28.67 12.69
CA ALA A 775 -16.91 29.07 13.37
C ALA A 775 -17.00 30.58 13.62
N GLY A 776 -15.88 31.24 13.94
CA GLY A 776 -15.85 32.70 14.09
C GLY A 776 -16.18 33.43 12.78
N SER A 777 -15.64 32.96 11.65
CA SER A 777 -16.00 33.51 10.33
C SER A 777 -17.47 33.30 9.99
N LEU A 778 -18.03 32.12 10.29
CA LEU A 778 -19.46 31.86 10.14
C LEU A 778 -20.29 32.84 10.98
N CYS A 779 -19.92 33.06 12.25
CA CYS A 779 -20.59 34.00 13.14
C CYS A 779 -20.58 35.43 12.56
N LEU A 780 -19.41 35.94 12.17
CA LEU A 780 -19.29 37.29 11.63
C LEU A 780 -20.12 37.49 10.35
N ALA A 781 -20.16 36.48 9.47
CA ALA A 781 -20.93 36.55 8.23
C ALA A 781 -22.45 36.54 8.43
N THR A 782 -22.95 36.29 9.65
CA THR A 782 -24.36 36.55 10.00
C THR A 782 -24.69 38.05 10.10
N GLY A 783 -23.66 38.90 10.28
CA GLY A 783 -23.78 40.33 10.55
C GLY A 783 -24.06 40.68 12.01
N VAL A 784 -24.24 39.70 12.90
CA VAL A 784 -24.57 39.90 14.33
C VAL A 784 -23.72 39.03 15.27
N GLY A 785 -22.66 38.40 14.75
CA GLY A 785 -21.88 37.39 15.46
C GLY A 785 -20.70 37.87 16.29
N GLU A 786 -20.48 39.17 16.45
CA GLU A 786 -19.38 39.68 17.30
C GLU A 786 -19.53 39.20 18.75
N GLU A 787 -20.78 39.13 19.24
CA GLU A 787 -21.09 38.63 20.59
C GLU A 787 -20.93 37.11 20.74
N MET A 788 -20.65 36.37 19.66
CA MET A 788 -20.47 34.91 19.64
C MET A 788 -18.99 34.50 19.75
N ILE A 789 -18.06 35.45 19.66
CA ILE A 789 -16.62 35.18 19.60
C ILE A 789 -15.98 35.56 20.93
N ALA A 790 -15.12 34.68 21.45
CA ALA A 790 -14.34 34.90 22.66
C ALA A 790 -12.83 34.91 22.35
N ASP A 791 -12.08 35.76 23.05
CA ASP A 791 -10.63 35.94 22.85
C ASP A 791 -9.79 34.96 23.69
N SER A 792 -10.42 34.22 24.61
CA SER A 792 -9.75 33.19 25.43
C SER A 792 -10.74 32.12 25.90
N MET A 793 -10.23 30.97 26.34
CA MET A 793 -11.06 29.93 26.99
C MET A 793 -11.77 30.43 28.26
N LYS A 794 -11.16 31.36 29.00
CA LYS A 794 -11.81 32.00 30.15
C LYS A 794 -13.00 32.86 29.71
N GLU A 795 -12.82 33.69 28.69
CA GLU A 795 -13.93 34.50 28.16
C GLU A 795 -15.01 33.62 27.51
N TYR A 796 -14.62 32.51 26.86
CA TYR A 796 -15.54 31.52 26.32
C TYR A 796 -16.49 31.01 27.43
N GLU A 797 -15.94 30.62 28.58
CA GLU A 797 -16.73 30.20 29.75
C GLU A 797 -17.65 31.32 30.25
N GLU A 798 -17.08 32.51 30.49
CA GLU A 798 -17.85 33.66 31.00
C GLU A 798 -18.99 34.07 30.07
N LYS A 799 -18.76 34.04 28.75
CA LYS A 799 -19.74 34.42 27.73
C LYS A 799 -20.89 33.41 27.68
N ALA A 800 -20.58 32.11 27.72
CA ALA A 800 -21.59 31.05 27.77
C ALA A 800 -22.44 31.16 29.04
N VAL A 801 -21.82 31.36 30.21
CA VAL A 801 -22.54 31.53 31.48
C VAL A 801 -23.37 32.82 31.49
N SER A 802 -22.82 33.93 31.00
CA SER A 802 -23.51 35.22 30.93
C SER A 802 -24.76 35.15 30.07
N LEU A 803 -24.67 34.55 28.87
CA LEU A 803 -25.82 34.34 27.99
C LEU A 803 -26.86 33.40 28.62
N ALA A 804 -26.41 32.37 29.33
CA ALA A 804 -27.32 31.43 29.96
C ALA A 804 -28.10 32.00 31.14
N LEU A 805 -27.46 32.86 31.94
CA LEU A 805 -28.09 33.53 33.08
C LEU A 805 -28.88 34.78 32.67
N ASN A 806 -28.58 35.38 31.51
CA ASN A 806 -29.27 36.55 30.99
C ASN A 806 -30.15 36.22 29.76
N ARG A 807 -31.34 35.66 30.04
CA ARG A 807 -32.28 35.21 29.01
C ARG A 807 -32.72 36.31 28.03
N SER A 808 -32.88 37.55 28.48
CA SER A 808 -33.28 38.64 27.58
C SER A 808 -32.19 38.98 26.58
N LYS A 809 -30.92 38.99 27.01
CA LYS A 809 -29.77 39.19 26.12
C LYS A 809 -29.65 38.08 25.07
N LEU A 810 -29.80 36.81 25.50
CA LEU A 810 -29.78 35.68 24.57
C LEU A 810 -30.96 35.71 23.58
N GLN A 811 -32.15 36.08 24.06
CA GLN A 811 -33.34 36.20 23.21
C GLN A 811 -33.15 37.29 22.14
N ASP A 812 -32.63 38.46 22.52
CA ASP A 812 -32.30 39.54 21.57
C ASP A 812 -31.30 39.08 20.49
N LEU A 813 -30.22 38.40 20.88
CA LEU A 813 -29.26 37.84 19.93
C LEU A 813 -29.90 36.81 18.99
N THR A 814 -30.76 35.95 19.54
CA THR A 814 -31.50 34.92 18.79
C THR A 814 -32.44 35.57 17.77
N ASP A 815 -33.18 36.60 18.17
CA ASP A 815 -34.13 37.30 17.31
C ASP A 815 -33.42 38.05 16.20
N ARG A 816 -32.30 38.73 16.50
CA ARG A 816 -31.44 39.37 15.50
C ARG A 816 -30.87 38.35 14.50
N LEU A 817 -30.41 37.19 14.97
CA LEU A 817 -29.90 36.12 14.11
C LEU A 817 -30.98 35.60 13.16
N LYS A 818 -32.19 35.32 13.68
CA LYS A 818 -33.34 34.88 12.89
C LYS A 818 -33.76 35.93 11.86
N ALA A 819 -33.77 37.21 12.24
CA ALA A 819 -34.12 38.31 11.35
C ALA A 819 -33.09 38.50 10.21
N ALA A 820 -31.79 38.35 10.51
CA ALA A 820 -30.72 38.53 9.52
C ALA A 820 -30.57 37.34 8.55
N ARG A 821 -31.00 36.13 8.93
CA ARG A 821 -30.76 34.86 8.22
C ARG A 821 -30.99 34.89 6.70
N LEU A 822 -32.05 35.53 6.23
CA LEU A 822 -32.40 35.51 4.80
C LEU A 822 -31.65 36.54 3.96
N ILE A 823 -30.96 37.50 4.59
CA ILE A 823 -30.29 38.63 3.95
C ILE A 823 -28.79 38.71 4.24
N CYS A 824 -28.31 37.99 5.26
CA CYS A 824 -26.91 38.02 5.62
C CYS A 824 -26.03 37.34 4.55
N PRO A 825 -24.76 37.77 4.41
CA PRO A 825 -23.82 37.16 3.46
C PRO A 825 -23.68 35.64 3.62
N LEU A 826 -23.76 35.12 4.85
CA LEU A 826 -23.57 33.70 5.15
C LEU A 826 -24.49 32.76 4.37
N PHE A 827 -25.72 33.18 4.05
CA PHE A 827 -26.71 32.37 3.34
C PHE A 827 -27.12 32.97 1.99
N ASP A 828 -26.31 33.90 1.46
CA ASP A 828 -26.47 34.45 0.11
C ASP A 828 -25.51 33.78 -0.88
N THR A 829 -25.87 32.56 -1.28
CA THR A 829 -25.09 31.72 -2.22
C THR A 829 -24.81 32.44 -3.54
N ALA A 830 -25.77 33.20 -4.06
CA ALA A 830 -25.60 33.90 -5.34
C ALA A 830 -24.57 35.04 -5.24
N ARG A 831 -24.59 35.82 -4.15
CA ARG A 831 -23.55 36.82 -3.86
C ARG A 831 -22.19 36.14 -3.69
N TRP A 832 -22.15 35.03 -2.97
CA TRP A 832 -20.93 34.27 -2.76
C TRP A 832 -20.32 33.76 -4.09
N VAL A 833 -21.13 33.17 -4.99
CA VAL A 833 -20.69 32.71 -6.31
C VAL A 833 -20.11 33.85 -7.15
N ARG A 834 -20.74 35.03 -7.16
CA ARG A 834 -20.18 36.21 -7.85
C ARG A 834 -18.80 36.59 -7.31
N ASN A 835 -18.60 36.51 -5.99
CA ASN A 835 -17.30 36.79 -5.38
C ASN A 835 -16.25 35.72 -5.72
N LEU A 836 -16.66 34.45 -5.82
CA LEU A 836 -15.79 33.38 -6.29
C LEU A 836 -15.36 33.61 -7.76
N GLU A 837 -16.30 34.02 -8.63
CA GLU A 837 -15.99 34.34 -10.03
C GLU A 837 -15.00 35.48 -10.16
N ARG A 838 -15.17 36.56 -9.37
CA ARG A 838 -14.19 37.66 -9.30
C ARG A 838 -12.79 37.15 -8.95
N SER A 839 -12.70 36.18 -8.04
CA SER A 839 -11.43 35.53 -7.68
C SER A 839 -10.82 34.79 -8.87
N TYR A 840 -11.63 34.03 -9.62
CA TYR A 840 -11.19 33.29 -10.80
C TYR A 840 -10.69 34.21 -11.92
N PHE A 841 -11.40 35.29 -12.20
CA PHE A 841 -10.96 36.29 -13.17
C PHE A 841 -9.63 36.91 -12.79
N LYS A 842 -9.40 37.22 -11.50
CA LYS A 842 -8.12 37.75 -11.04
C LYS A 842 -6.99 36.72 -11.20
N MET A 843 -7.21 35.48 -10.79
CA MET A 843 -6.21 34.41 -10.95
C MET A 843 -5.81 34.24 -12.42
N TRP A 844 -6.80 34.18 -13.31
CA TRP A 844 -6.57 34.04 -14.75
C TRP A 844 -5.83 35.24 -15.36
N ASN A 845 -6.22 36.46 -14.99
CA ASN A 845 -5.57 37.67 -15.49
C ASN A 845 -4.10 37.77 -15.01
N LEU A 846 -3.81 37.38 -13.76
CA LEU A 846 -2.44 37.31 -13.25
C LEU A 846 -1.60 36.32 -14.07
N TYR A 847 -2.14 35.12 -14.32
CA TYR A 847 -1.49 34.10 -15.15
C TYR A 847 -1.23 34.62 -16.58
N CYS A 848 -2.23 35.24 -17.22
CA CYS A 848 -2.08 35.80 -18.57
C CYS A 848 -1.02 36.91 -18.65
N SER A 849 -0.82 37.64 -17.57
CA SER A 849 0.22 38.67 -17.48
C SER A 849 1.63 38.13 -17.19
N GLY A 850 1.80 36.80 -17.07
CA GLY A 850 3.06 36.16 -16.72
C GLY A 850 3.50 36.39 -15.27
N GLN A 851 2.61 36.89 -14.41
CA GLN A 851 2.92 37.10 -12.99
C GLN A 851 2.87 35.79 -12.22
N HIS A 852 3.74 35.67 -11.22
CA HIS A 852 3.69 34.56 -10.28
C HIS A 852 2.43 34.64 -9.38
N PRO A 853 1.90 33.49 -8.91
CA PRO A 853 0.83 33.48 -7.93
C PRO A 853 1.16 34.33 -6.70
N GLN A 854 0.25 35.23 -6.33
CA GLN A 854 0.37 36.13 -5.18
C GLN A 854 -0.95 36.18 -4.39
N PRO A 855 -0.91 36.43 -3.07
CA PRO A 855 -2.11 36.52 -2.26
C PRO A 855 -2.90 37.79 -2.61
N PHE A 856 -4.23 37.74 -2.49
CA PHE A 856 -5.07 38.92 -2.72
C PHE A 856 -6.41 38.82 -2.01
N LYS A 857 -7.04 39.97 -1.84
CA LYS A 857 -8.42 40.10 -1.34
C LYS A 857 -9.36 40.37 -2.50
N VAL A 858 -10.52 39.72 -2.48
CA VAL A 858 -11.64 40.00 -3.38
C VAL A 858 -12.49 41.07 -2.75
N THR A 859 -12.72 42.14 -3.50
CA THR A 859 -13.61 43.25 -3.12
C THR A 859 -14.94 43.10 -3.84
N GLU A 860 -16.01 43.59 -3.22
CA GLU A 860 -17.36 43.54 -3.81
C GLU A 860 -17.63 44.71 -4.75
N ASN A 861 -16.65 45.04 -5.59
CA ASN A 861 -16.81 45.98 -6.68
C ASN A 861 -16.34 45.34 -7.98
N ASP A 862 -17.00 45.69 -9.08
CA ASP A 862 -16.62 45.20 -10.40
C ASP A 862 -15.51 46.06 -11.03
N VAL A 863 -15.00 47.08 -10.34
CA VAL A 863 -13.91 47.93 -10.88
C VAL A 863 -12.60 47.13 -10.94
N GLU A 864 -12.30 46.36 -9.90
CA GLU A 864 -11.08 45.54 -9.83
C GLU A 864 -11.21 44.22 -10.62
N PHE A 865 -12.44 43.73 -10.83
CA PHE A 865 -12.75 42.41 -11.40
C PHE A 865 -13.89 42.49 -12.43
N PRO A 866 -13.75 43.32 -13.48
CA PRO A 866 -14.91 43.78 -14.23
C PRO A 866 -15.60 42.67 -15.02
N TYR A 867 -16.85 42.43 -14.61
CA TYR A 867 -17.83 41.53 -15.24
C TYR A 867 -18.51 42.19 -16.47
N ASP A 868 -18.51 43.52 -16.58
CA ASP A 868 -19.38 44.20 -17.54
C ASP A 868 -18.94 44.11 -19.02
N ARG A 869 -19.86 43.55 -19.80
CA ARG A 869 -20.06 43.73 -21.23
C ARG A 869 -20.60 45.15 -21.44
N SER A 870 -19.73 46.11 -21.75
CA SER A 870 -20.17 47.30 -22.49
C SER A 870 -20.35 46.95 -23.95
#